data_AF-A0A9P6IBF4-F1
#
_entry.id   AF-A0A9P6IBF4-F1
#
_cell.length_a   1.000
_cell.length_b   1.000
_cell.length_c   1.000
_cell.angle_alpha   90.00
_cell.angle_beta   90.00
_cell.angle_gamma   90.00
#
_symmetry.space_group_name_H-M   'P 1'
#
loop_
_entity.id
_entity.type
_entity.pdbx_description
1 polymer ?
#
loop_
_entity_poly.entity_id
_entity_poly.type
_entity_poly.pdbx_seq_one_letter_code
_entity_poly.pdbx_strand_id
1 'polypeptide(L)'
;MKYPKGPVNKVHRLEDKRADYDLETVHSIINQCMSLHVSFAPGAENEFPAVIPMTGAMGSFDRPSSDIDEPLDCYIHGYVSARMANLARDKIAQGLPGLLVCVSAAKVDGIVLALSSFAHSCNYRSASLFGYASLVTDDEEKLWALRLITDGLVAGRWEQVRQPPSSNELLQTQVLRIRVKSGSAKVRMGPVAEVKEDLQNPETRKAVWSGYITLVEQLLEPVPSRHNLVEKVPDHIKEYREVFNGDAEAYNSEIVQRVLEDPECIPSDRERMALYSVQYIESLEARVSDIQHEAAFVNPRISLDQPHDDPSRLLPDSRITNEFSNPQTASDQLDMTFVAPLDSSNNMFYGLDMMPSEGNLFTFSDVANHETTTNSVAHSDQAMPVYLLGQESAPTLAEVSIHEGALYFQTYFEVIHPRYPFLDVEECSRGYQDWKTGELSKPSSDAWRSCLIFAVGSLLRQAQLDCSTPRQHHNLMLQVQAEHTILTDHSYKPLVRLQAMLLYAIHALHGESTPRVVHILGVAMRFAVIKRFHCLVPDGTEETATAIKAWWCIYSLDKVVAITLRIPPYPPEDWITTPVYVTGVEPQYMMPWSSDVPGANAGSTYNFNLSYYAHMCRVRQIHSKILSTTQTIAPEARAAFIDETRAEIDQWSHDGQIRVNTEGYASSLGLMHVAAITRVILYRLDPADINSPYTEEYLQSCCDLVGIFRALQKKRQIPKHWIDMLFTFQAGVTMIYILYRRAVPGPKNVDRAIRDVTSTFAIFADRSGMADIYRDCLDVLASCVSRSCTPGTIDEDSRREISGLAQQIIESGTSPDVAAMLSEMSQDPGDG
;
A
#
# COMPACT_ATOMS: atom_id res chain seq x y z
N MET A 1 -28.43 32.23 18.45
CA MET A 1 -29.78 31.58 18.50
C MET A 1 -29.64 30.08 18.80
N LYS A 2 -30.72 29.28 19.00
CA LYS A 2 -30.59 27.81 19.23
C LYS A 2 -31.46 26.94 18.32
N TYR A 3 -30.95 25.76 17.96
CA TYR A 3 -31.74 24.73 17.28
C TYR A 3 -32.78 24.13 18.24
N PRO A 4 -34.02 23.92 17.78
CA PRO A 4 -35.03 23.26 18.61
C PRO A 4 -34.63 21.80 18.85
N LYS A 5 -34.80 21.34 20.09
CA LYS A 5 -34.61 19.94 20.45
C LYS A 5 -35.76 19.11 19.89
N GLY A 6 -35.43 18.09 19.10
CA GLY A 6 -36.37 17.15 18.50
C GLY A 6 -35.86 15.71 18.60
N PRO A 7 -36.66 14.73 18.15
CA PRO A 7 -36.30 13.32 18.27
C PRO A 7 -35.05 12.93 17.48
N VAL A 8 -34.67 13.70 16.46
CA VAL A 8 -33.54 13.39 15.57
C VAL A 8 -32.21 13.95 16.08
N ASN A 9 -32.21 15.16 16.66
CA ASN A 9 -30.99 15.83 17.12
C ASN A 9 -30.75 15.73 18.64
N LYS A 10 -31.70 15.18 19.42
CA LYS A 10 -31.57 15.10 20.86
C LYS A 10 -30.41 14.18 21.28
N VAL A 11 -29.42 14.76 21.96
CA VAL A 11 -28.35 14.02 22.61
C VAL A 11 -28.89 13.39 23.90
N HIS A 12 -28.82 12.06 24.02
CA HIS A 12 -29.36 11.34 25.19
C HIS A 12 -28.35 11.14 26.33
N ARG A 13 -27.09 10.80 26.00
CA ARG A 13 -26.07 10.46 27.01
C ARG A 13 -25.39 11.73 27.52
N LEU A 14 -25.53 11.99 28.83
CA LEU A 14 -24.97 13.16 29.52
C LEU A 14 -25.41 14.48 28.88
N GLU A 15 -26.70 14.57 28.54
CA GLU A 15 -27.31 15.72 27.85
C GLU A 15 -27.00 17.05 28.57
N ASP A 16 -27.21 17.07 29.88
CA ASP A 16 -27.01 18.21 30.77
C ASP A 16 -25.55 18.71 30.83
N LYS A 17 -24.59 17.82 30.56
CA LYS A 17 -23.16 18.11 30.69
C LYS A 17 -22.44 18.35 29.37
N ARG A 18 -22.97 17.83 28.27
CA ARG A 18 -22.22 17.74 27.00
C ARG A 18 -22.98 18.19 25.77
N ALA A 19 -24.30 18.32 25.83
CA ALA A 19 -25.08 18.71 24.66
C ALA A 19 -25.17 20.23 24.55
N ASP A 20 -24.91 20.76 23.36
CA ASP A 20 -25.16 22.15 23.02
C ASP A 20 -26.01 22.22 21.75
N TYR A 21 -26.90 23.19 21.68
CA TYR A 21 -27.80 23.44 20.55
C TYR A 21 -27.68 24.89 20.07
N ASP A 22 -26.74 25.65 20.62
CA ASP A 22 -26.44 26.99 20.15
C ASP A 22 -25.91 26.97 18.71
N LEU A 23 -26.44 27.88 17.89
CA LEU A 23 -26.09 27.97 16.48
C LEU A 23 -24.62 28.34 16.31
N GLU A 24 -24.10 29.25 17.14
CA GLU A 24 -22.70 29.66 17.10
C GLU A 24 -21.78 28.46 17.37
N THR A 25 -22.06 27.69 18.42
CA THR A 25 -21.29 26.48 18.76
C THR A 25 -21.33 25.46 17.61
N VAL A 26 -22.52 25.15 17.09
CA VAL A 26 -22.70 24.14 16.04
C VAL A 26 -22.01 24.57 14.74
N HIS A 27 -22.22 25.80 14.29
CA HIS A 27 -21.67 26.31 13.04
C HIS A 27 -20.15 26.50 13.13
N SER A 28 -19.64 26.95 14.28
CA SER A 28 -18.19 27.08 14.51
C SER A 28 -17.48 25.73 14.42
N ILE A 29 -18.04 24.66 15.02
CA ILE A 29 -17.45 23.32 14.91
C ILE A 29 -17.40 22.85 13.46
N ILE A 30 -18.48 23.05 12.69
CA ILE A 30 -18.52 22.69 11.27
C ILE A 30 -17.44 23.45 10.49
N ASN A 31 -17.36 24.77 10.65
CA ASN A 31 -16.41 25.62 9.89
C ASN A 31 -14.95 25.39 10.30
N GLN A 32 -14.67 24.90 11.51
CA GLN A 32 -13.31 24.59 11.97
C GLN A 32 -12.84 23.18 11.56
N CYS A 33 -13.69 22.39 10.90
CA CYS A 33 -13.33 21.06 10.41
C CYS A 33 -13.05 21.10 8.91
N MET A 34 -11.86 20.67 8.50
CA MET A 34 -11.48 20.63 7.07
C MET A 34 -12.23 19.55 6.26
N SER A 35 -12.87 18.59 6.93
CA SER A 35 -13.62 17.49 6.30
C SER A 35 -14.93 17.25 7.04
N LEU A 36 -16.03 17.26 6.28
CA LEU A 36 -17.38 17.02 6.76
C LEU A 36 -17.86 15.65 6.26
N HIS A 37 -18.35 14.80 7.14
CA HIS A 37 -18.88 13.49 6.78
C HIS A 37 -20.35 13.61 6.43
N VAL A 38 -20.68 13.49 5.13
CA VAL A 38 -22.06 13.64 4.62
C VAL A 38 -22.66 12.25 4.41
N SER A 39 -23.63 11.90 5.24
CA SER A 39 -24.35 10.63 5.20
C SER A 39 -25.70 10.76 4.49
N PHE A 40 -26.03 9.83 3.60
CA PHE A 40 -27.30 9.77 2.89
C PHE A 40 -27.65 8.34 2.49
N ALA A 41 -28.94 8.08 2.20
CA ALA A 41 -29.38 6.80 1.66
C ALA A 41 -29.15 6.78 0.12
N PRO A 42 -28.31 5.87 -0.42
CA PRO A 42 -27.95 5.89 -1.84
C PRO A 42 -29.02 5.32 -2.79
N GLY A 43 -30.11 4.75 -2.27
CA GLY A 43 -31.22 4.18 -3.05
C GLY A 43 -31.74 2.88 -2.44
N ALA A 44 -32.86 2.35 -2.93
CA ALA A 44 -33.46 1.12 -2.40
C ALA A 44 -32.64 -0.16 -2.71
N GLU A 45 -31.78 -0.11 -3.72
CA GLU A 45 -30.93 -1.22 -4.15
C GLU A 45 -29.64 -1.37 -3.32
N ASN A 46 -29.35 -0.39 -2.47
CA ASN A 46 -28.18 -0.41 -1.61
C ASN A 46 -28.63 -0.62 -0.16
N GLU A 47 -28.14 -1.68 0.47
CA GLU A 47 -28.50 -2.02 1.85
C GLU A 47 -27.95 -0.99 2.86
N PHE A 48 -26.79 -0.39 2.57
CA PHE A 48 -26.07 0.48 3.50
C PHE A 48 -26.19 1.97 3.16
N PRO A 49 -26.27 2.86 4.16
CA PRO A 49 -26.13 4.30 3.95
C PRO A 49 -24.72 4.62 3.43
N ALA A 50 -24.63 5.60 2.54
CA ALA A 50 -23.35 6.12 2.08
C ALA A 50 -22.89 7.24 3.00
N VAL A 51 -21.58 7.30 3.29
CA VAL A 51 -20.95 8.43 3.98
C VAL A 51 -19.77 8.90 3.14
N ILE A 52 -19.74 10.18 2.79
CA ILE A 52 -18.69 10.75 1.94
C ILE A 52 -18.05 11.92 2.68
N PRO A 53 -16.70 11.94 2.83
CA PRO A 53 -15.99 13.12 3.33
C PRO A 53 -15.99 14.21 2.25
N MET A 54 -16.46 15.41 2.61
CA MET A 54 -16.62 16.54 1.69
C MET A 54 -16.14 17.83 2.34
N THR A 55 -15.61 18.76 1.54
CA THR A 55 -15.30 20.12 2.00
C THR A 55 -16.56 20.97 1.93
N GLY A 56 -16.77 21.81 2.94
CA GLY A 56 -17.93 22.68 3.00
C GLY A 56 -17.82 23.74 4.08
N ALA A 57 -18.78 24.66 4.07
CA ALA A 57 -18.83 25.78 4.99
C ALA A 57 -20.29 26.21 5.25
N MET A 58 -20.53 26.73 6.45
CA MET A 58 -21.78 27.37 6.83
C MET A 58 -21.84 28.80 6.27
N GLY A 59 -22.97 29.18 5.68
CA GLY A 59 -23.20 30.55 5.23
C GLY A 59 -24.64 30.80 4.75
N SER A 60 -24.95 32.04 4.38
CA SER A 60 -26.25 32.40 3.80
C SER A 60 -26.07 33.25 2.56
N PHE A 61 -26.50 32.72 1.40
CA PHE A 61 -26.50 33.50 0.16
C PHE A 61 -27.59 34.59 0.18
N ASP A 62 -28.78 34.28 0.70
CA ASP A 62 -29.89 35.24 0.79
C ASP A 62 -29.59 36.41 1.73
N ARG A 63 -28.73 36.20 2.73
CA ARG A 63 -28.26 37.21 3.69
C ARG A 63 -26.75 37.07 3.92
N PRO A 64 -25.91 37.58 3.01
CA PRO A 64 -24.45 37.42 3.13
C PRO A 64 -23.83 38.08 4.36
N SER A 65 -24.56 39.00 5.00
CA SER A 65 -24.15 39.64 6.26
C SER A 65 -24.56 38.88 7.51
N SER A 66 -25.15 37.68 7.39
CA SER A 66 -25.54 36.86 8.54
C SER A 66 -24.31 36.36 9.29
N ASP A 67 -24.31 36.58 10.60
CA ASP A 67 -23.26 36.11 11.50
C ASP A 67 -23.42 34.61 11.81
N ILE A 68 -22.39 34.01 12.40
CA ILE A 68 -22.32 32.57 12.68
C ILE A 68 -23.37 32.08 13.68
N ASP A 69 -23.95 32.97 14.49
CA ASP A 69 -25.00 32.66 15.47
C ASP A 69 -26.44 32.77 14.91
N GLU A 70 -26.56 33.13 13.63
CA GLU A 70 -27.80 33.21 12.87
C GLU A 70 -28.09 31.93 12.07
N PRO A 71 -29.34 31.73 11.57
CA PRO A 71 -29.66 30.58 10.73
C PRO A 71 -28.90 30.62 9.39
N LEU A 72 -28.04 29.63 9.20
CA LEU A 72 -27.22 29.44 8.00
C LEU A 72 -27.54 28.10 7.31
N ASP A 73 -27.23 28.01 6.03
CA ASP A 73 -27.21 26.77 5.26
C ASP A 73 -25.78 26.20 5.21
N CYS A 74 -25.64 24.91 4.95
CA CYS A 74 -24.32 24.28 4.76
C CYS A 74 -24.08 24.05 3.26
N TYR A 75 -23.06 24.69 2.71
CA TYR A 75 -22.66 24.54 1.31
C TYR A 75 -21.49 23.57 1.21
N ILE A 76 -21.61 22.55 0.36
CA ILE A 76 -20.60 21.52 0.16
C ILE A 76 -20.18 21.44 -1.30
N HIS A 77 -18.88 21.23 -1.53
CA HIS A 77 -18.30 21.05 -2.86
C HIS A 77 -18.53 19.62 -3.37
N GLY A 78 -19.03 19.46 -4.59
CA GLY A 78 -19.32 18.17 -5.22
C GLY A 78 -18.88 18.07 -6.68
N TYR A 79 -18.82 16.85 -7.21
CA TYR A 79 -18.52 16.57 -8.61
C TYR A 79 -19.80 16.30 -9.41
N VAL A 80 -19.83 16.66 -10.70
CA VAL A 80 -21.02 16.65 -11.58
C VAL A 80 -21.68 15.28 -11.73
N SER A 81 -20.91 14.18 -11.67
CA SER A 81 -21.46 12.82 -11.75
C SER A 81 -21.61 12.13 -10.38
N ALA A 82 -21.47 12.86 -9.27
CA ALA A 82 -21.62 12.28 -7.95
C ALA A 82 -23.06 11.77 -7.75
N ARG A 83 -23.20 10.48 -7.42
CA ARG A 83 -24.47 9.80 -7.07
C ARG A 83 -25.41 10.67 -6.20
N MET A 84 -24.87 11.39 -5.23
CA MET A 84 -25.63 12.29 -4.34
C MET A 84 -26.33 13.43 -5.09
N ALA A 85 -25.69 14.02 -6.10
CA ALA A 85 -26.27 15.09 -6.91
C ALA A 85 -27.45 14.58 -7.76
N ASN A 86 -27.33 13.38 -8.32
CA ASN A 86 -28.43 12.74 -9.07
C ASN A 86 -29.63 12.49 -8.16
N LEU A 87 -29.39 11.88 -7.00
CA LEU A 87 -30.43 11.64 -6.00
C LEU A 87 -31.09 12.94 -5.51
N ALA A 88 -30.31 14.00 -5.29
CA ALA A 88 -30.86 15.30 -4.93
C ALA A 88 -31.77 15.87 -6.03
N ARG A 89 -31.36 15.79 -7.31
CA ARG A 89 -32.20 16.20 -8.45
C ARG A 89 -33.49 15.40 -8.51
N ASP A 90 -33.42 14.08 -8.35
CA ASP A 90 -34.60 13.21 -8.38
C ASP A 90 -35.59 13.55 -7.26
N LYS A 91 -35.11 13.85 -6.05
CA LYS A 91 -35.97 14.26 -4.94
C LYS A 91 -36.65 15.60 -5.21
N ILE A 92 -35.91 16.58 -5.75
CA ILE A 92 -36.50 17.86 -6.15
C ILE A 92 -37.54 17.66 -7.27
N ALA A 93 -37.26 16.82 -8.27
CA ALA A 93 -38.20 16.49 -9.34
C ALA A 93 -39.48 15.79 -8.84
N GLN A 94 -39.39 15.03 -7.74
CA GLN A 94 -40.52 14.44 -7.02
C GLN A 94 -41.31 15.44 -6.15
N GLY A 95 -40.94 16.72 -6.16
CA GLY A 95 -41.56 17.76 -5.33
C GLY A 95 -41.16 17.72 -3.85
N LEU A 96 -40.11 16.99 -3.50
CA LEU A 96 -39.55 16.96 -2.15
C LEU A 96 -38.55 18.11 -1.96
N PRO A 97 -38.30 18.55 -0.71
CA PRO A 97 -37.40 19.68 -0.43
C PRO A 97 -35.90 19.42 -0.75
N GLY A 98 -35.52 18.18 -1.08
CA GLY A 98 -34.15 17.77 -1.38
C GLY A 98 -33.84 16.36 -0.86
N LEU A 99 -32.60 15.91 -1.07
CA LEU A 99 -32.11 14.64 -0.51
C LEU A 99 -31.92 14.79 1.00
N LEU A 100 -32.47 13.86 1.78
CA LEU A 100 -32.23 13.81 3.23
C LEU A 100 -30.77 13.47 3.51
N VAL A 101 -30.08 14.36 4.21
CA VAL A 101 -28.67 14.19 4.58
C VAL A 101 -28.43 14.45 6.06
N CYS A 102 -27.42 13.78 6.60
CA CYS A 102 -26.81 14.08 7.89
C CYS A 102 -25.36 14.52 7.64
N VAL A 103 -24.95 15.67 8.16
CA VAL A 103 -23.56 16.14 8.10
C VAL A 103 -22.96 16.03 9.49
N SER A 104 -21.84 15.34 9.64
CA SER A 104 -21.15 15.17 10.91
C SER A 104 -19.70 15.66 10.82
N ALA A 105 -19.27 16.40 11.83
CA ALA A 105 -17.89 16.86 11.99
C ALA A 105 -17.44 16.71 13.44
N ALA A 106 -16.18 16.34 13.65
CA ALA A 106 -15.63 16.14 14.99
C ALA A 106 -14.13 16.45 15.03
N LYS A 107 -13.68 17.04 16.15
CA LYS A 107 -12.27 17.23 16.51
C LYS A 107 -12.03 16.60 17.88
N VAL A 108 -10.94 15.86 18.00
CA VAL A 108 -10.44 15.36 19.30
C VAL A 108 -9.43 16.38 19.81
N ASP A 109 -9.59 16.83 21.04
CA ASP A 109 -8.76 17.88 21.64
C ASP A 109 -7.78 17.32 22.70
N GLY A 110 -7.98 16.05 23.10
CA GLY A 110 -7.03 15.31 23.93
C GLY A 110 -7.58 14.00 24.49
N ILE A 111 -6.69 13.19 25.03
CA ILE A 111 -6.97 11.86 25.58
C ILE A 111 -7.05 11.95 27.10
N VAL A 112 -8.09 11.37 27.68
CA VAL A 112 -8.33 11.35 29.13
C VAL A 112 -8.09 9.92 29.62
N LEU A 113 -7.01 9.72 30.36
CA LEU A 113 -6.67 8.45 30.99
C LEU A 113 -7.11 8.47 32.45
N ALA A 114 -7.73 7.39 32.88
CA ALA A 114 -8.33 7.20 34.20
C ALA A 114 -7.71 5.98 34.88
N LEU A 115 -7.96 5.76 36.17
CA LEU A 115 -7.45 4.59 36.88
C LEU A 115 -8.06 3.26 36.39
N SER A 116 -9.20 3.33 35.70
CA SER A 116 -9.90 2.20 35.10
C SER A 116 -10.12 2.39 33.60
N SER A 117 -9.96 1.30 32.83
CA SER A 117 -10.14 1.30 31.37
C SER A 117 -11.54 1.75 30.95
N PHE A 118 -12.57 1.46 31.75
CA PHE A 118 -13.95 1.84 31.48
C PHE A 118 -14.23 3.34 31.70
N ALA A 119 -13.31 4.05 32.38
CA ALA A 119 -13.40 5.48 32.64
C ALA A 119 -12.53 6.33 31.68
N HIS A 120 -11.73 5.69 30.81
CA HIS A 120 -11.02 6.38 29.74
C HIS A 120 -11.98 7.13 28.81
N SER A 121 -11.53 8.27 28.28
CA SER A 121 -12.32 9.11 27.40
C SER A 121 -11.44 9.99 26.51
N CYS A 122 -12.07 10.87 25.72
CA CYS A 122 -11.39 11.95 25.02
C CYS A 122 -12.12 13.27 25.32
N ASN A 123 -11.38 14.37 25.42
CA ASN A 123 -11.95 15.69 25.18
C ASN A 123 -12.15 15.86 23.67
N TYR A 124 -13.32 16.33 23.28
CA TYR A 124 -13.71 16.46 21.89
C TYR A 124 -14.83 17.47 21.72
N ARG A 125 -14.97 17.94 20.50
CA ARG A 125 -16.10 18.73 20.02
C ARG A 125 -16.61 18.12 18.73
N SER A 126 -17.92 17.93 18.66
CA SER A 126 -18.58 17.38 17.48
C SER A 126 -19.89 18.09 17.23
N ALA A 127 -20.27 18.19 15.95
CA ALA A 127 -21.54 18.74 15.52
C ALA A 127 -22.19 17.82 14.49
N SER A 128 -23.51 17.73 14.54
CA SER A 128 -24.32 17.02 13.55
C SER A 128 -25.43 17.93 13.05
N LEU A 129 -25.57 18.04 11.73
CA LEU A 129 -26.63 18.77 11.04
C LEU A 129 -27.52 17.78 10.30
N PHE A 130 -28.83 18.01 10.35
CA PHE A 130 -29.83 17.25 9.62
C PHE A 130 -30.56 18.20 8.68
N GLY A 131 -30.59 17.88 7.40
CA GLY A 131 -31.11 18.80 6.40
C GLY A 131 -31.48 18.17 5.07
N TYR A 132 -31.74 19.04 4.11
CA TYR A 132 -32.13 18.69 2.76
C TYR A 132 -31.11 19.24 1.77
N ALA A 133 -30.38 18.35 1.10
CA ALA A 133 -29.41 18.71 0.08
C ALA A 133 -30.11 18.95 -1.27
N SER A 134 -29.78 20.07 -1.90
CA SER A 134 -30.25 20.48 -3.22
C SER A 134 -29.08 21.07 -4.01
N LEU A 135 -29.08 20.93 -5.34
CA LEU A 135 -28.06 21.57 -6.17
C LEU A 135 -28.27 23.08 -6.19
N VAL A 136 -27.17 23.82 -6.13
CA VAL A 136 -27.14 25.25 -6.44
C VAL A 136 -27.16 25.39 -7.96
N THR A 137 -28.25 25.97 -8.49
CA THR A 137 -28.45 26.15 -9.94
C THR A 137 -28.27 27.59 -10.40
N ASP A 138 -28.30 28.54 -9.47
CA ASP A 138 -28.04 29.95 -9.75
C ASP A 138 -26.52 30.19 -9.80
N ASP A 139 -26.06 30.86 -10.85
CA ASP A 139 -24.62 31.05 -11.08
C ASP A 139 -24.00 32.02 -10.07
N GLU A 140 -24.74 33.02 -9.57
CA GLU A 140 -24.26 33.95 -8.54
C GLU A 140 -24.13 33.23 -7.19
N GLU A 141 -25.13 32.44 -6.80
CA GLU A 141 -25.08 31.61 -5.61
C GLU A 141 -23.93 30.60 -5.68
N LYS A 142 -23.73 29.99 -6.85
CA LYS A 142 -22.66 29.00 -7.06
C LYS A 142 -21.28 29.61 -6.89
N LEU A 143 -21.02 30.77 -7.51
CA LEU A 143 -19.73 31.47 -7.37
C LEU A 143 -19.51 31.95 -5.93
N TRP A 144 -20.54 32.49 -5.28
CA TRP A 144 -20.48 32.88 -3.88
C TRP A 144 -20.17 31.69 -2.96
N ALA A 145 -20.80 30.55 -3.19
CA ALA A 145 -20.58 29.35 -2.38
C ALA A 145 -19.18 28.75 -2.61
N LEU A 146 -18.67 28.74 -3.85
CA LEU A 146 -17.31 28.30 -4.14
C LEU A 146 -16.26 29.20 -3.46
N ARG A 147 -16.51 30.52 -3.44
CA ARG A 147 -15.70 31.46 -2.66
C ARG A 147 -15.75 31.14 -1.17
N LEU A 148 -16.94 30.98 -0.60
CA LEU A 148 -17.13 30.65 0.81
C LEU A 148 -16.36 29.37 1.20
N ILE A 149 -16.47 28.31 0.40
CA ILE A 149 -15.79 27.03 0.66
C ILE A 149 -14.26 27.17 0.52
N THR A 150 -13.79 27.90 -0.48
CA THR A 150 -12.35 28.12 -0.72
C THR A 150 -11.72 28.92 0.42
N ASP A 151 -12.36 30.03 0.80
CA ASP A 151 -11.89 30.88 1.90
C ASP A 151 -12.06 30.20 3.27
N GLY A 152 -13.00 29.26 3.40
CA GLY A 152 -13.16 28.41 4.58
C GLY A 152 -12.01 27.42 4.77
N LEU A 153 -11.29 27.04 3.71
CA LEU A 153 -10.09 26.18 3.80
C LEU A 153 -8.83 26.97 4.11
N VAL A 154 -8.65 28.12 3.44
CA VAL A 154 -7.54 29.05 3.65
C VAL A 154 -8.08 30.46 3.48
N ALA A 155 -8.02 31.26 4.54
CA ALA A 155 -8.59 32.60 4.54
C ALA A 155 -8.03 33.46 3.39
N GLY A 156 -8.93 34.08 2.63
CA GLY A 156 -8.60 34.97 1.51
C GLY A 156 -8.03 34.28 0.27
N ARG A 157 -8.05 32.95 0.21
CA ARG A 157 -7.44 32.19 -0.89
C ARG A 157 -8.15 32.41 -2.23
N TRP A 158 -9.45 32.68 -2.24
CA TRP A 158 -10.22 32.88 -3.47
C TRP A 158 -9.63 33.99 -4.37
N GLU A 159 -9.24 35.12 -3.78
CA GLU A 159 -8.69 36.27 -4.53
C GLU A 159 -7.21 36.06 -4.93
N GLN A 160 -6.58 35.00 -4.45
CA GLN A 160 -5.15 34.69 -4.63
C GLN A 160 -4.90 33.54 -5.63
N VAL A 161 -5.97 33.11 -6.31
CA VAL A 161 -5.93 32.13 -7.41
C VAL A 161 -6.48 32.77 -8.68
N ARG A 162 -6.46 32.02 -9.81
CA ARG A 162 -6.98 32.53 -11.08
C ARG A 162 -8.46 32.91 -10.95
N GLN A 163 -8.77 34.15 -11.32
CA GLN A 163 -10.14 34.68 -11.36
C GLN A 163 -10.46 35.31 -12.73
N PRO A 164 -11.69 35.14 -13.26
CA PRO A 164 -12.72 34.22 -12.78
C PRO A 164 -12.33 32.75 -13.03
N PRO A 165 -12.98 31.77 -12.37
CA PRO A 165 -12.85 30.37 -12.76
C PRO A 165 -13.21 30.21 -14.25
N SER A 166 -12.51 29.30 -14.92
CA SER A 166 -12.82 28.97 -16.31
C SER A 166 -14.19 28.32 -16.44
N SER A 167 -14.83 28.48 -17.60
CA SER A 167 -16.14 27.88 -17.86
C SER A 167 -16.14 26.36 -17.68
N ASN A 168 -15.02 25.68 -17.98
CA ASN A 168 -14.90 24.24 -17.77
C ASN A 168 -14.86 23.88 -16.28
N GLU A 169 -14.14 24.63 -15.43
CA GLU A 169 -14.14 24.41 -13.97
C GLU A 169 -15.53 24.58 -13.38
N LEU A 170 -16.28 25.60 -13.82
CA LEU A 170 -17.66 25.82 -13.38
C LEU A 170 -18.62 24.74 -13.88
N LEU A 171 -18.39 24.20 -15.08
CA LEU A 171 -19.19 23.09 -15.61
C LEU A 171 -18.92 21.78 -14.88
N GLN A 172 -17.67 21.50 -14.49
CA GLN A 172 -17.23 20.26 -13.83
C GLN A 172 -17.45 20.24 -12.31
N THR A 173 -17.69 21.40 -11.71
CA THR A 173 -17.90 21.55 -10.27
C THR A 173 -19.37 21.71 -9.97
N GLN A 174 -19.91 20.94 -9.03
CA GLN A 174 -21.24 21.16 -8.45
C GLN A 174 -21.12 21.65 -7.02
N VAL A 175 -22.11 22.43 -6.60
CA VAL A 175 -22.27 22.82 -5.20
C VAL A 175 -23.63 22.34 -4.74
N LEU A 176 -23.68 21.67 -3.60
CA LEU A 176 -24.94 21.36 -2.95
C LEU A 176 -25.14 22.30 -1.76
N ARG A 177 -26.32 22.90 -1.69
CA ARG A 177 -26.82 23.60 -0.52
C ARG A 177 -27.64 22.63 0.31
N ILE A 178 -27.25 22.48 1.57
CA ILE A 178 -27.99 21.73 2.58
C ILE A 178 -28.77 22.73 3.40
N ARG A 179 -30.09 22.75 3.19
CA ARG A 179 -31.00 23.50 4.05
C ARG A 179 -31.08 22.83 5.40
N VAL A 180 -30.51 23.45 6.43
CA VAL A 180 -30.44 22.86 7.76
C VAL A 180 -31.83 22.90 8.41
N LYS A 181 -32.33 21.73 8.79
CA LYS A 181 -33.61 21.60 9.51
C LYS A 181 -33.39 21.60 11.03
N SER A 182 -32.31 20.98 11.47
CA SER A 182 -32.00 20.79 12.89
C SER A 182 -30.52 20.46 13.05
N GLY A 183 -29.94 20.80 14.19
CA GLY A 183 -28.56 20.46 14.51
C GLY A 183 -28.37 20.26 16.01
N SER A 184 -27.25 19.63 16.37
CA SER A 184 -26.77 19.54 17.74
C SER A 184 -25.26 19.41 17.78
N ALA A 185 -24.67 19.88 18.87
CA ALA A 185 -23.28 19.68 19.21
C ALA A 185 -23.16 18.81 20.47
N LYS A 186 -22.06 18.06 20.52
CA LYS A 186 -21.65 17.34 21.70
C LYS A 186 -20.19 17.66 22.00
N VAL A 187 -19.97 18.30 23.14
CA VAL A 187 -18.68 18.81 23.58
C VAL A 187 -18.33 18.21 24.93
N ARG A 188 -17.11 17.71 25.07
CA ARG A 188 -16.52 17.32 26.35
C ARG A 188 -15.24 18.12 26.53
N MET A 189 -15.25 19.01 27.51
CA MET A 189 -14.08 19.76 27.97
C MET A 189 -14.01 19.64 29.48
N GLY A 190 -13.17 18.74 29.98
CA GLY A 190 -13.04 18.58 31.43
C GLY A 190 -12.06 17.51 31.86
N PRO A 191 -11.87 17.38 33.18
CA PRO A 191 -10.89 16.51 33.80
C PRO A 191 -11.22 15.02 33.66
N VAL A 192 -10.33 14.20 34.22
CA VAL A 192 -10.56 12.77 34.40
C VAL A 192 -11.71 12.57 35.39
N ALA A 193 -12.63 11.66 35.09
CA ALA A 193 -13.75 11.34 35.97
C ALA A 193 -13.52 9.97 36.60
N GLU A 194 -12.84 9.95 37.74
CA GLU A 194 -12.52 8.70 38.44
C GLU A 194 -13.75 8.11 39.14
N VAL A 195 -13.75 6.78 39.29
CA VAL A 195 -14.76 6.09 40.08
C VAL A 195 -14.36 6.14 41.55
N LYS A 196 -15.32 6.32 42.45
CA LYS A 196 -15.07 6.52 43.87
C LYS A 196 -14.30 5.36 44.50
N GLU A 197 -14.59 4.13 44.08
CA GLU A 197 -13.92 2.91 44.55
C GLU A 197 -12.42 2.92 44.20
N ASP A 198 -12.06 3.38 43.00
CA ASP A 198 -10.66 3.47 42.55
C ASP A 198 -9.90 4.57 43.29
N LEU A 199 -10.56 5.71 43.56
CA LEU A 199 -10.00 6.78 44.38
C LEU A 199 -9.70 6.34 45.83
N GLN A 200 -10.47 5.37 46.34
CA GLN A 200 -10.33 4.78 47.66
C GLN A 200 -9.29 3.65 47.73
N ASN A 201 -8.73 3.22 46.59
CA ASN A 201 -7.70 2.18 46.52
C ASN A 201 -6.29 2.80 46.36
N PRO A 202 -5.49 2.90 47.43
CA PRO A 202 -4.18 3.54 47.36
C PRO A 202 -3.17 2.78 46.49
N GLU A 203 -3.33 1.46 46.34
CA GLU A 203 -2.43 0.65 45.52
C GLU A 203 -2.66 0.91 44.03
N THR A 204 -3.93 0.97 43.58
CA THR A 204 -4.27 1.35 42.20
C THR A 204 -3.75 2.74 41.86
N ARG A 205 -3.94 3.72 42.76
CA ARG A 205 -3.48 5.10 42.55
C ARG A 205 -1.96 5.27 42.48
N LYS A 206 -1.20 4.33 43.07
CA LYS A 206 0.27 4.31 42.97
C LYS A 206 0.76 3.56 41.73
N ALA A 207 0.01 2.53 41.31
CA ALA A 207 0.41 1.64 40.22
C ALA A 207 -0.03 2.15 38.83
N VAL A 208 -1.10 2.95 38.76
CA VAL A 208 -1.74 3.36 37.50
C VAL A 208 -1.66 4.87 37.34
N TRP A 209 -1.10 5.32 36.23
CA TRP A 209 -1.09 6.74 35.87
C TRP A 209 -2.47 7.16 35.34
N SER A 210 -2.98 8.28 35.85
CA SER A 210 -4.23 8.91 35.42
C SER A 210 -3.93 10.38 35.10
N GLY A 211 -4.53 10.90 34.03
CA GLY A 211 -4.25 12.25 33.57
C GLY A 211 -4.78 12.56 32.18
N TYR A 212 -4.37 13.72 31.66
CA TYR A 212 -4.82 14.24 30.38
C TYR A 212 -3.63 14.44 29.43
N ILE A 213 -3.75 13.89 28.22
CA ILE A 213 -2.78 14.08 27.14
C ILE A 213 -3.40 15.04 26.13
N THR A 214 -2.80 16.22 25.97
CA THR A 214 -3.25 17.25 25.04
C THR A 214 -3.04 16.82 23.58
N LEU A 215 -4.04 17.04 22.73
CA LEU A 215 -3.90 16.94 21.28
C LEU A 215 -4.12 18.34 20.69
N VAL A 216 -3.12 18.88 19.98
CA VAL A 216 -3.21 20.18 19.32
C VAL A 216 -2.98 19.97 17.82
N GLU A 217 -3.91 20.45 17.01
CA GLU A 217 -3.75 20.47 15.56
C GLU A 217 -2.95 21.72 15.17
N GLN A 218 -1.87 21.53 14.41
CA GLN A 218 -1.02 22.62 13.94
C GLN A 218 -0.75 22.50 12.45
N LEU A 219 -0.81 23.64 11.76
CA LEU A 219 -0.31 23.81 10.41
C LEU A 219 1.20 24.07 10.47
N LEU A 220 1.96 23.25 9.75
CA LEU A 220 3.41 23.37 9.63
C LEU A 220 3.80 24.37 8.53
N GLU A 221 5.11 24.57 8.34
CA GLU A 221 5.63 25.46 7.30
C GLU A 221 5.13 25.04 5.90
N PRO A 222 4.57 25.98 5.10
CA PRO A 222 4.09 25.67 3.76
C PRO A 222 5.22 25.21 2.84
N VAL A 223 5.02 24.08 2.18
CA VAL A 223 5.98 23.53 1.22
C VAL A 223 5.60 23.99 -0.20
N PRO A 224 6.47 24.69 -0.93
CA PRO A 224 6.17 25.10 -2.30
C PRO A 224 6.13 23.89 -3.25
N SER A 225 5.24 23.93 -4.24
CA SER A 225 5.25 22.92 -5.31
C SER A 225 6.43 23.14 -6.27
N ARG A 226 6.84 22.10 -7.00
CA ARG A 226 7.90 22.20 -8.02
C ARG A 226 7.62 23.20 -9.16
N HIS A 227 6.36 23.59 -9.33
CA HIS A 227 5.93 24.54 -10.36
C HIS A 227 5.72 25.96 -9.80
N ASN A 228 5.89 26.15 -8.48
CA ASN A 228 5.74 27.45 -7.86
C ASN A 228 6.91 28.36 -8.22
N LEU A 229 6.60 29.48 -8.87
CA LEU A 229 7.56 30.52 -9.22
C LEU A 229 7.51 31.72 -8.24
N VAL A 230 6.64 31.68 -7.23
CA VAL A 230 6.57 32.72 -6.21
C VAL A 230 7.69 32.49 -5.20
N GLU A 231 8.64 33.43 -5.11
CA GLU A 231 9.85 33.28 -4.29
C GLU A 231 9.57 33.08 -2.80
N LYS A 232 8.50 33.71 -2.28
CA LYS A 232 8.15 33.69 -0.86
C LYS A 232 6.72 33.22 -0.67
N VAL A 233 6.47 32.52 0.44
CA VAL A 233 5.11 32.22 0.87
C VAL A 233 4.34 33.54 1.04
N PRO A 234 3.19 33.71 0.35
CA PRO A 234 2.35 34.90 0.49
C PRO A 234 1.92 35.15 1.94
N ASP A 235 1.83 36.41 2.34
CA ASP A 235 1.57 36.76 3.74
C ASP A 235 0.22 36.26 4.25
N HIS A 236 -0.84 36.24 3.41
CA HIS A 236 -2.14 35.67 3.78
C HIS A 236 -2.05 34.20 4.23
N ILE A 237 -1.12 33.41 3.67
CA ILE A 237 -0.92 32.00 4.06
C ILE A 237 -0.22 31.91 5.42
N LYS A 238 0.74 32.80 5.67
CA LYS A 238 1.43 32.88 6.98
C LYS A 238 0.47 33.34 8.07
N GLU A 239 -0.26 34.41 7.82
CA GLU A 239 -1.28 34.95 8.72
C GLU A 239 -2.35 33.90 9.03
N TYR A 240 -2.86 33.21 8.01
CA TYR A 240 -3.82 32.12 8.21
C TYR A 240 -3.25 31.01 9.12
N ARG A 241 -2.00 30.61 8.89
CA ARG A 241 -1.33 29.61 9.73
C ARG A 241 -1.15 30.10 11.17
N GLU A 242 -0.72 31.34 11.37
CA GLU A 242 -0.52 31.93 12.70
C GLU A 242 -1.84 31.99 13.47
N VAL A 243 -2.92 32.44 12.83
CA VAL A 243 -4.26 32.47 13.42
C VAL A 243 -4.75 31.07 13.74
N PHE A 244 -4.67 30.13 12.79
CA PHE A 244 -5.11 28.75 13.00
C PHE A 244 -4.38 28.09 14.18
N ASN A 245 -3.05 28.20 14.23
CA ASN A 245 -2.24 27.61 15.28
C ASN A 245 -2.50 28.31 16.63
N GLY A 246 -2.62 29.64 16.63
CA GLY A 246 -2.93 30.42 17.82
C GLY A 246 -4.29 30.07 18.42
N ASP A 247 -5.32 29.92 17.59
CA ASP A 247 -6.65 29.50 18.03
C ASP A 247 -6.64 28.07 18.60
N ALA A 248 -5.91 27.15 17.96
CA ALA A 248 -5.76 25.78 18.44
C ALA A 248 -5.04 25.74 19.81
N GLU A 249 -3.98 26.53 19.98
CA GLU A 249 -3.23 26.66 21.23
C GLU A 249 -4.05 27.32 22.35
N ALA A 250 -4.78 28.39 22.04
CA ALA A 250 -5.63 29.10 22.99
C ALA A 250 -6.74 28.18 23.53
N TYR A 251 -7.44 27.47 22.63
CA TYR A 251 -8.48 26.52 22.99
C TYR A 251 -7.92 25.35 23.82
N ASN A 252 -6.77 24.79 23.44
CA ASN A 252 -6.14 23.72 24.22
C ASN A 252 -5.69 24.20 25.61
N SER A 253 -5.14 25.40 25.71
CA SER A 253 -4.73 26.02 26.97
C SER A 253 -5.89 26.18 27.94
N GLU A 254 -7.07 26.57 27.44
CA GLU A 254 -8.29 26.63 28.25
C GLU A 254 -8.68 25.25 28.79
N ILE A 255 -8.62 24.20 27.95
CA ILE A 255 -8.92 22.83 28.40
C ILE A 255 -7.92 22.39 29.47
N VAL A 256 -6.62 22.60 29.25
CA VAL A 256 -5.57 22.25 30.22
C VAL A 256 -5.82 22.98 31.54
N GLN A 257 -6.12 24.28 31.49
CA GLN A 257 -6.46 25.05 32.68
C GLN A 257 -7.65 24.44 33.43
N ARG A 258 -8.75 24.10 32.72
CA ARG A 258 -9.90 23.42 33.33
C ARG A 258 -9.59 22.05 33.92
N VAL A 259 -8.62 21.32 33.35
CA VAL A 259 -8.16 20.03 33.89
C VAL A 259 -7.32 20.25 35.16
N LEU A 260 -6.46 21.28 35.19
CA LEU A 260 -5.59 21.59 36.32
C LEU A 260 -6.32 22.25 37.50
N GLU A 261 -7.40 22.99 37.23
CA GLU A 261 -8.24 23.62 38.25
C GLU A 261 -9.18 22.63 38.96
N ASP A 262 -9.20 21.35 38.54
CA ASP A 262 -9.89 20.29 39.27
C ASP A 262 -9.21 20.05 40.63
N PRO A 263 -9.92 20.18 41.77
CA PRO A 263 -9.34 19.96 43.10
C PRO A 263 -8.74 18.55 43.33
N GLU A 264 -9.04 17.58 42.47
CA GLU A 264 -8.44 16.23 42.52
C GLU A 264 -7.21 16.06 41.60
N CYS A 265 -6.90 17.04 40.75
CA CYS A 265 -5.75 17.01 39.85
C CYS A 265 -4.51 17.59 40.55
N ILE A 266 -3.51 16.75 40.84
CA ILE A 266 -2.20 17.22 41.31
C ILE A 266 -1.35 17.47 40.06
N PRO A 267 -0.90 18.71 39.79
CA PRO A 267 0.02 18.96 38.69
C PRO A 267 1.27 18.11 38.88
N SER A 268 1.65 17.31 37.89
CA SER A 268 3.03 16.81 37.84
C SER A 268 3.94 18.04 37.77
N ASP A 269 5.00 18.08 38.58
CA ASP A 269 6.02 19.13 38.45
C ASP A 269 6.39 19.22 36.97
N ARG A 270 6.09 20.36 36.33
CA ARG A 270 6.60 20.65 35.00
C ARG A 270 8.11 20.61 35.16
N GLU A 271 8.76 19.55 34.70
CA GLU A 271 10.18 19.62 34.40
C GLU A 271 10.32 20.78 33.42
N ARG A 272 10.85 21.91 33.92
CA ARG A 272 11.34 22.96 33.03
C ARG A 272 12.34 22.25 32.14
N MET A 273 12.02 22.09 30.86
CA MET A 273 13.05 21.88 29.84
C MET A 273 14.15 22.89 30.17
N ALA A 274 15.33 22.38 30.52
CA ALA A 274 16.40 23.23 31.00
C ALA A 274 16.60 24.35 29.97
N LEU A 275 16.41 25.60 30.39
CA LEU A 275 16.80 26.75 29.59
C LEU A 275 18.32 26.66 29.47
N TYR A 276 18.78 26.08 28.38
CA TYR A 276 20.18 26.09 28.02
C TYR A 276 20.62 27.55 27.89
N SER A 277 21.79 27.90 28.43
CA SER A 277 22.27 29.27 28.30
C SER A 277 22.43 29.63 26.84
N VAL A 278 22.17 30.89 26.48
CA VAL A 278 22.38 31.40 25.11
C VAL A 278 23.81 31.06 24.63
N GLN A 279 24.80 31.15 25.52
CA GLN A 279 26.19 30.74 25.25
C GLN A 279 26.34 29.25 24.91
N TYR A 280 25.54 28.36 25.49
CA TYR A 280 25.57 26.94 25.16
C TYR A 280 24.97 26.68 23.78
N ILE A 281 23.85 27.34 23.47
CA ILE A 281 23.21 27.26 22.15
C ILE A 281 24.14 27.86 21.08
N GLU A 282 24.71 29.04 21.32
CA GLU A 282 25.71 29.67 20.45
C GLU A 282 26.95 28.79 20.29
N SER A 283 27.38 28.06 21.32
CA SER A 283 28.50 27.11 21.21
C SER A 283 28.17 25.88 20.36
N LEU A 284 26.91 25.45 20.36
CA LEU A 284 26.42 24.36 19.53
C LEU A 284 26.24 24.82 18.08
N GLU A 285 25.71 26.02 17.87
CA GLU A 285 25.59 26.64 16.54
C GLU A 285 26.95 26.93 15.93
N ALA A 286 27.91 27.43 16.73
CA ALA A 286 29.30 27.61 16.30
C ALA A 286 29.94 26.26 15.92
N ARG A 287 29.75 25.21 16.73
CA ARG A 287 30.25 23.86 16.41
C ARG A 287 29.60 23.26 15.17
N VAL A 288 28.30 23.50 14.95
CA VAL A 288 27.60 23.07 13.74
C VAL A 288 28.10 23.85 12.52
N SER A 289 28.36 25.16 12.67
CA SER A 289 28.92 25.99 11.62
C SER A 289 30.36 25.59 11.26
N ASP A 290 31.19 25.24 12.26
CA ASP A 290 32.54 24.72 12.06
C ASP A 290 32.53 23.36 11.34
N ILE A 291 31.63 22.45 11.72
CA ILE A 291 31.47 21.14 11.06
C ILE A 291 30.96 21.31 9.63
N GLN A 292 30.06 22.25 9.38
CA GLN A 292 29.58 22.58 8.03
C GLN A 292 30.66 23.26 7.18
N HIS A 293 31.56 24.03 7.78
CA HIS A 293 32.74 24.61 7.11
C HIS A 293 33.80 23.55 6.81
N GLU A 294 34.04 22.59 7.71
CA GLU A 294 34.96 21.46 7.48
C GLU A 294 34.43 20.53 6.37
N ALA A 295 33.12 20.31 6.27
CA ALA A 295 32.49 19.54 5.21
C ALA A 295 32.60 20.20 3.82
N ALA A 296 32.79 21.53 3.74
CA ALA A 296 32.91 22.26 2.48
C ALA A 296 34.33 22.26 1.87
N PHE A 297 35.37 21.90 2.64
CA PHE A 297 36.77 21.94 2.19
C PHE A 297 37.37 20.59 1.76
N VAL A 298 36.61 19.48 1.85
CA VAL A 298 37.10 18.16 1.40
C VAL A 298 36.51 17.81 0.03
N ASN A 299 36.99 18.49 -1.01
CA ASN A 299 36.91 17.96 -2.37
C ASN A 299 38.06 18.48 -3.27
N PRO A 300 39.27 17.89 -3.22
CA PRO A 300 40.22 18.02 -4.29
C PRO A 300 40.09 16.80 -5.22
N ARG A 301 39.58 17.04 -6.43
CA ARG A 301 39.87 16.18 -7.59
C ARG A 301 41.39 16.08 -7.74
N ILE A 302 41.96 14.89 -7.58
CA ILE A 302 43.29 14.58 -8.10
C ILE A 302 43.15 13.58 -9.25
N SER A 303 43.54 14.08 -10.42
CA SER A 303 43.87 13.36 -11.64
C SER A 303 44.89 12.26 -11.35
N LEU A 304 44.66 11.06 -11.90
CA LEU A 304 45.68 10.01 -12.00
C LEU A 304 46.77 10.47 -12.98
N ASP A 305 48.01 10.64 -12.49
CA ASP A 305 49.24 10.33 -13.23
C ASP A 305 50.47 10.25 -12.29
N GLN A 306 50.78 9.01 -11.85
CA GLN A 306 52.08 8.39 -11.47
C GLN A 306 53.05 9.08 -10.44
N PRO A 307 54.18 8.45 -10.00
CA PRO A 307 54.27 7.65 -8.76
C PRO A 307 55.36 8.11 -7.75
N HIS A 308 55.40 7.41 -6.60
CA HIS A 308 56.51 7.22 -5.63
C HIS A 308 56.62 8.04 -4.32
N ASP A 309 56.75 7.24 -3.24
CA ASP A 309 57.54 7.33 -2.00
C ASP A 309 57.10 8.16 -0.77
N ASP A 310 57.01 7.44 0.35
CA ASP A 310 56.89 7.78 1.79
C ASP A 310 58.21 8.41 2.34
N PRO A 311 58.39 8.86 3.63
CA PRO A 311 57.46 9.13 4.73
C PRO A 311 57.69 10.46 5.52
N SER A 312 56.76 10.76 6.46
CA SER A 312 56.98 11.28 7.84
C SER A 312 56.65 12.74 8.27
N ARG A 313 55.89 12.82 9.39
CA ARG A 313 55.96 13.72 10.59
C ARG A 313 55.23 15.08 10.68
N LEU A 314 54.40 15.15 11.75
CA LEU A 314 54.23 16.19 12.80
C LEU A 314 53.39 17.48 12.55
N LEU A 315 52.41 17.66 13.45
CA LEU A 315 51.56 18.84 13.82
C LEU A 315 52.38 20.11 14.25
N PRO A 316 51.78 21.28 14.66
CA PRO A 316 50.52 21.99 14.29
C PRO A 316 50.70 23.56 14.12
N ASP A 317 49.55 24.27 13.99
CA ASP A 317 49.22 25.65 14.43
C ASP A 317 49.25 26.90 13.50
N SER A 318 48.03 27.42 13.28
CA SER A 318 47.56 28.83 13.38
C SER A 318 48.14 29.94 12.48
N ARG A 319 47.25 30.64 11.74
CA ARG A 319 46.97 32.10 11.82
C ARG A 319 46.24 32.68 10.59
N ILE A 320 45.12 33.31 10.90
CA ILE A 320 44.43 34.49 10.32
C ILE A 320 45.29 35.37 9.38
N THR A 321 44.78 35.73 8.18
CA THR A 321 44.41 37.10 7.73
C THR A 321 44.01 37.20 6.24
N ASN A 322 42.87 37.88 6.03
CA ASN A 322 42.46 38.83 4.97
C ASN A 322 43.19 38.90 3.60
N GLU A 323 42.42 38.99 2.50
CA GLU A 323 42.09 40.26 1.78
C GLU A 323 41.44 40.03 0.39
N PHE A 324 40.33 40.75 0.18
CA PHE A 324 39.73 41.29 -1.05
C PHE A 324 40.20 40.85 -2.45
N SER A 325 39.24 40.56 -3.35
CA SER A 325 38.86 41.42 -4.51
C SER A 325 37.98 40.68 -5.54
N ASN A 326 36.77 41.18 -5.78
CA ASN A 326 35.98 40.98 -7.02
C ASN A 326 36.38 42.12 -8.00
N PRO A 327 36.24 42.06 -9.35
CA PRO A 327 34.93 41.87 -9.99
C PRO A 327 34.87 41.33 -11.47
N GLN A 328 33.64 41.04 -11.93
CA GLN A 328 33.13 41.10 -13.34
C GLN A 328 33.68 40.05 -14.35
N THR A 329 32.91 39.32 -15.17
CA THR A 329 31.70 39.61 -15.97
C THR A 329 31.06 38.31 -16.51
N ALA A 330 29.72 38.25 -16.48
CA ALA A 330 28.76 37.61 -17.41
C ALA A 330 29.11 36.32 -18.20
N SER A 331 28.47 35.19 -17.88
CA SER A 331 27.33 34.59 -18.62
C SER A 331 27.05 33.15 -18.18
N ASP A 332 25.97 32.90 -17.43
CA ASP A 332 25.43 31.56 -17.13
C ASP A 332 24.02 31.51 -17.76
N GLN A 333 23.64 30.68 -18.73
CA GLN A 333 23.79 29.23 -18.96
C GLN A 333 23.33 28.36 -17.80
N LEU A 334 22.07 27.92 -17.92
CA LEU A 334 21.58 26.54 -17.80
C LEU A 334 22.28 25.63 -16.79
N ASP A 335 21.51 25.15 -15.80
CA ASP A 335 21.49 23.74 -15.34
C ASP A 335 20.35 23.61 -14.31
N MET A 336 19.34 22.73 -14.46
CA MET A 336 19.41 21.26 -14.39
C MET A 336 20.31 20.77 -13.26
N THR A 337 19.72 20.86 -12.06
CA THR A 337 19.76 19.84 -11.01
C THR A 337 20.44 18.51 -11.36
N PHE A 338 21.55 18.21 -10.69
CA PHE A 338 21.77 16.92 -10.04
C PHE A 338 22.64 17.06 -8.77
N VAL A 339 22.05 16.62 -7.67
CA VAL A 339 22.54 15.91 -6.47
C VAL A 339 24.06 15.79 -6.23
N ALA A 340 24.48 16.12 -4.99
CA ALA A 340 25.18 15.24 -4.01
C ALA A 340 25.77 16.07 -2.83
N PRO A 341 26.22 15.47 -1.70
CA PRO A 341 25.75 14.26 -1.02
C PRO A 341 25.55 14.48 0.51
N LEU A 342 24.85 13.53 1.14
CA LEU A 342 24.71 13.40 2.59
C LEU A 342 25.91 12.63 3.17
N ASP A 343 26.48 13.15 4.26
CA ASP A 343 27.25 12.37 5.21
C ASP A 343 26.52 12.27 6.55
N SER A 344 26.93 11.25 7.28
CA SER A 344 26.18 10.47 8.23
C SER A 344 26.47 10.87 9.68
N SER A 345 25.42 11.08 10.48
CA SER A 345 25.36 10.62 11.88
C SER A 345 24.03 10.96 12.55
N ASN A 346 23.57 10.03 13.39
CA ASN A 346 22.54 10.14 14.42
C ASN A 346 21.05 10.02 14.02
N ASN A 347 20.72 8.78 13.69
CA ASN A 347 19.58 8.03 14.22
C ASN A 347 19.00 8.58 15.56
N MET A 348 17.71 8.92 15.56
CA MET A 348 16.75 8.41 16.54
C MET A 348 15.35 8.29 15.92
N PHE A 349 14.89 7.05 15.85
CA PHE A 349 13.62 6.57 15.33
C PHE A 349 12.45 6.98 16.25
N TYR A 350 11.40 7.60 15.68
CA TYR A 350 10.07 7.61 16.30
C TYR A 350 9.22 6.46 15.76
N GLY A 351 8.66 5.68 16.69
CA GLY A 351 7.84 4.52 16.46
C GLY A 351 6.45 4.85 15.92
N LEU A 352 5.99 4.01 14.99
CA LEU A 352 4.61 3.90 14.56
C LEU A 352 3.93 2.85 15.43
N ASP A 353 3.09 3.30 16.37
CA ASP A 353 2.20 2.42 17.11
C ASP A 353 0.99 2.08 16.22
N MET A 354 0.81 0.78 16.02
CA MET A 354 -0.30 0.17 15.29
C MET A 354 -1.57 0.26 16.14
N MET A 355 -2.69 0.64 15.54
CA MET A 355 -4.02 0.58 16.17
C MET A 355 -4.34 -0.84 16.68
N PRO A 356 -5.02 -1.00 17.84
CA PRO A 356 -5.51 -2.30 18.27
C PRO A 356 -6.77 -2.65 17.48
N SER A 357 -6.63 -3.44 16.41
CA SER A 357 -7.75 -4.19 15.83
C SER A 357 -7.77 -5.58 16.43
N GLU A 358 -8.92 -6.02 16.97
CA GLU A 358 -9.22 -7.43 17.26
C GLU A 358 -9.33 -8.30 15.99
N GLY A 359 -8.81 -7.83 14.84
CA GLY A 359 -8.64 -8.58 13.61
C GLY A 359 -7.16 -8.60 13.25
N ASN A 360 -6.57 -9.79 13.17
CA ASN A 360 -5.15 -10.00 12.92
C ASN A 360 -4.80 -9.57 11.47
N LEU A 361 -3.72 -8.77 11.32
CA LEU A 361 -3.28 -8.15 10.05
C LEU A 361 -2.92 -9.18 8.95
N PHE A 362 -2.83 -10.47 9.34
CA PHE A 362 -2.52 -11.62 8.49
C PHE A 362 -3.64 -12.69 8.45
N THR A 363 -4.77 -12.49 9.14
CA THR A 363 -5.96 -13.36 9.04
C THR A 363 -6.98 -12.80 8.05
N PHE A 364 -7.41 -13.65 7.12
CA PHE A 364 -8.63 -13.45 6.32
C PHE A 364 -9.44 -14.75 6.34
N SER A 365 -10.76 -14.65 6.53
CA SER A 365 -11.70 -15.75 6.34
C SER A 365 -12.01 -15.92 4.86
N ASP A 366 -11.75 -17.10 4.31
CA ASP A 366 -12.19 -17.50 2.97
C ASP A 366 -13.73 -17.62 2.95
N VAL A 367 -14.44 -16.50 2.82
CA VAL A 367 -15.87 -16.49 2.49
C VAL A 367 -16.08 -15.46 1.39
N ALA A 368 -15.79 -15.88 0.16
CA ALA A 368 -16.23 -15.20 -1.05
C ALA A 368 -17.11 -16.17 -1.86
N ASN A 369 -18.40 -15.84 -1.88
CA ASN A 369 -19.46 -16.14 -2.85
C ASN A 369 -19.94 -17.59 -3.09
N HIS A 370 -21.23 -17.83 -2.77
CA HIS A 370 -22.18 -18.49 -3.65
C HIS A 370 -23.63 -18.15 -3.25
N GLU A 371 -24.27 -17.22 -3.96
CA GLU A 371 -25.72 -17.24 -4.14
C GLU A 371 -26.05 -17.04 -5.63
N THR A 372 -26.06 -18.17 -6.34
CA THR A 372 -26.79 -18.34 -7.58
C THR A 372 -27.89 -19.35 -7.29
N THR A 373 -29.16 -18.97 -7.40
CA THR A 373 -30.11 -19.58 -8.36
C THR A 373 -31.57 -19.18 -8.13
N THR A 374 -32.20 -18.84 -9.24
CA THR A 374 -33.64 -18.83 -9.50
C THR A 374 -34.26 -20.23 -9.43
N ASN A 375 -35.40 -20.34 -8.74
CA ASN A 375 -36.56 -21.23 -8.92
C ASN A 375 -36.45 -22.51 -9.79
N SER A 376 -36.73 -23.69 -9.21
CA SER A 376 -38.05 -24.36 -9.36
C SER A 376 -38.12 -25.81 -8.79
N VAL A 377 -39.16 -26.02 -7.96
CA VAL A 377 -40.06 -27.18 -7.85
C VAL A 377 -39.56 -28.54 -7.28
N ALA A 378 -39.91 -28.73 -6.01
CA ALA A 378 -40.56 -29.88 -5.35
C ALA A 378 -40.00 -31.32 -5.49
N HIS A 379 -39.55 -31.88 -4.36
CA HIS A 379 -40.15 -33.09 -3.76
C HIS A 379 -39.75 -33.29 -2.27
N SER A 380 -40.77 -33.14 -1.41
CA SER A 380 -41.04 -33.72 -0.07
C SER A 380 -39.92 -34.28 0.84
N ASP A 381 -39.74 -33.58 1.97
CA ASP A 381 -39.67 -34.02 3.38
C ASP A 381 -38.98 -35.36 3.76
N GLN A 382 -37.84 -35.22 4.43
CA GLN A 382 -37.63 -35.78 5.78
C GLN A 382 -36.70 -34.85 6.58
N ALA A 383 -37.25 -34.20 7.61
CA ALA A 383 -36.47 -33.48 8.60
C ALA A 383 -35.65 -34.46 9.46
N MET A 384 -34.38 -34.10 9.69
CA MET A 384 -33.47 -34.39 10.83
C MET A 384 -32.03 -34.67 10.33
N PRO A 385 -30.98 -34.30 11.09
CA PRO A 385 -30.74 -33.12 11.90
C PRO A 385 -29.54 -32.32 11.36
N VAL A 386 -29.33 -31.11 11.89
CA VAL A 386 -28.07 -30.38 11.78
C VAL A 386 -26.95 -31.31 12.26
N TYR A 387 -26.18 -31.86 11.31
CA TYR A 387 -24.89 -32.46 11.63
C TYR A 387 -23.97 -31.31 12.04
N LEU A 388 -23.79 -31.17 13.35
CA LEU A 388 -22.54 -30.78 13.97
C LEU A 388 -21.41 -31.59 13.31
N LEU A 389 -20.88 -31.11 12.19
CA LEU A 389 -19.61 -31.60 11.65
C LEU A 389 -18.51 -30.91 12.45
N GLY A 390 -18.18 -31.60 13.55
CA GLY A 390 -16.83 -31.75 14.09
C GLY A 390 -16.03 -30.47 14.28
N GLN A 391 -15.82 -30.13 15.55
CA GLN A 391 -14.45 -29.90 16.02
C GLN A 391 -13.59 -31.13 15.63
N GLU A 392 -13.17 -31.22 14.38
CA GLU A 392 -11.90 -31.87 14.09
C GLU A 392 -10.86 -30.88 14.62
N SER A 393 -10.19 -31.27 15.71
CA SER A 393 -9.02 -30.56 16.22
C SER A 393 -8.08 -30.27 15.05
N ALA A 394 -7.73 -28.99 14.87
CA ALA A 394 -6.72 -28.60 13.89
C ALA A 394 -5.47 -29.44 14.12
N PRO A 395 -4.87 -30.03 13.06
CA PRO A 395 -3.70 -30.88 13.23
C PRO A 395 -2.58 -30.07 13.87
N THR A 396 -2.19 -30.50 15.05
CA THR A 396 -1.04 -29.93 15.74
C THR A 396 0.24 -30.29 15.00
N LEU A 397 1.33 -29.53 15.15
CA LEU A 397 2.66 -29.89 14.67
C LEU A 397 3.09 -31.34 15.05
N ALA A 398 2.46 -31.92 16.07
CA ALA A 398 2.63 -33.31 16.51
C ALA A 398 1.94 -34.36 15.60
N GLU A 399 1.07 -33.96 14.69
CA GLU A 399 0.33 -34.83 13.77
C GLU A 399 0.99 -34.97 12.39
N VAL A 400 1.98 -34.13 12.06
CA VAL A 400 2.81 -34.29 10.86
C VAL A 400 3.78 -35.45 11.09
N SER A 401 3.73 -36.48 10.23
CA SER A 401 4.69 -37.60 10.35
C SER A 401 6.11 -37.15 10.01
N ILE A 402 7.13 -37.82 10.59
CA ILE A 402 8.55 -37.54 10.30
C ILE A 402 8.82 -37.56 8.79
N HIS A 403 8.25 -38.52 8.06
CA HIS A 403 8.42 -38.63 6.61
C HIS A 403 7.78 -37.47 5.84
N GLU A 404 6.58 -37.02 6.24
CA GLU A 404 5.92 -35.87 5.62
C GLU A 404 6.68 -34.58 5.89
N GLY A 405 7.07 -34.34 7.15
CA GLY A 405 7.88 -33.19 7.54
C GLY A 405 9.21 -33.14 6.79
N ALA A 406 9.89 -34.27 6.67
CA ALA A 406 11.11 -34.40 5.89
C ALA A 406 10.90 -34.02 4.42
N LEU A 407 9.83 -34.52 3.80
CA LEU A 407 9.49 -34.20 2.42
C LEU A 407 9.12 -32.72 2.22
N TYR A 408 8.46 -32.08 3.19
CA TYR A 408 8.14 -30.65 3.11
C TYR A 408 9.40 -29.78 3.20
N PHE A 409 10.32 -30.09 4.12
CA PHE A 409 11.63 -29.41 4.17
C PHE A 409 12.43 -29.64 2.89
N GLN A 410 12.49 -30.88 2.40
CA GLN A 410 13.16 -31.20 1.15
C GLN A 410 12.60 -30.36 0.00
N THR A 411 11.28 -30.30 -0.13
CA THR A 411 10.60 -29.51 -1.18
C THR A 411 10.92 -28.02 -1.04
N TYR A 412 10.89 -27.46 0.17
CA TYR A 412 11.22 -26.05 0.39
C TYR A 412 12.67 -25.74 -0.02
N PHE A 413 13.63 -26.53 0.44
CA PHE A 413 15.05 -26.28 0.18
C PHE A 413 15.48 -26.61 -1.26
N GLU A 414 14.73 -27.44 -1.98
CA GLU A 414 14.96 -27.67 -3.41
C GLU A 414 14.30 -26.61 -4.30
N VAL A 415 13.11 -26.13 -3.93
CA VAL A 415 12.27 -25.29 -4.81
C VAL A 415 12.31 -23.81 -4.45
N ILE A 416 12.34 -23.45 -3.17
CA ILE A 416 12.29 -22.05 -2.71
C ILE A 416 13.68 -21.51 -2.43
N HIS A 417 14.44 -22.19 -1.57
CA HIS A 417 15.72 -21.67 -1.06
C HIS A 417 16.73 -21.27 -2.16
N PRO A 418 16.92 -22.02 -3.27
CA PRO A 418 17.88 -21.62 -4.32
C PRO A 418 17.47 -20.35 -5.07
N ARG A 419 16.18 -19.98 -4.99
CA ARG A 419 15.62 -18.76 -5.61
C ARG A 419 15.51 -17.63 -4.60
N TYR A 420 15.27 -17.95 -3.33
CA TYR A 420 15.05 -17.01 -2.24
C TYR A 420 15.78 -17.47 -0.97
N PRO A 421 17.12 -17.30 -0.89
CA PRO A 421 17.96 -17.86 0.18
C PRO A 421 17.96 -16.96 1.43
N PHE A 422 16.79 -16.63 1.97
CA PHE A 422 16.68 -15.73 3.13
C PHE A 422 16.73 -16.43 4.50
N LEU A 423 16.71 -17.77 4.52
CA LEU A 423 16.81 -18.58 5.75
C LEU A 423 18.22 -19.14 5.92
N ASP A 424 18.64 -19.27 7.17
CA ASP A 424 19.86 -19.97 7.53
C ASP A 424 19.62 -21.49 7.56
N VAL A 425 20.42 -22.24 6.81
CA VAL A 425 20.22 -23.69 6.64
C VAL A 425 20.55 -24.45 7.92
N GLU A 426 21.54 -24.01 8.70
CA GLU A 426 21.94 -24.68 9.94
C GLU A 426 20.91 -24.44 11.05
N GLU A 427 20.37 -23.22 11.15
CA GLU A 427 19.28 -22.87 12.06
C GLU A 427 18.03 -23.70 11.73
N CYS A 428 17.66 -23.80 10.45
CA CYS A 428 16.56 -24.67 10.01
C CYS A 428 16.83 -26.16 10.29
N SER A 429 18.08 -26.62 10.15
CA SER A 429 18.47 -27.99 10.47
C SER A 429 18.32 -28.32 11.95
N ARG A 430 18.70 -27.37 12.82
CA ARG A 430 18.47 -27.48 14.27
C ARG A 430 16.98 -27.52 14.59
N GLY A 431 16.20 -26.59 14.04
CA GLY A 431 14.75 -26.54 14.24
C GLY A 431 14.01 -27.81 13.76
N TYR A 432 14.47 -28.45 12.68
CA TYR A 432 13.95 -29.75 12.23
C TYR A 432 14.28 -30.88 13.22
N GLN A 433 15.50 -30.91 13.75
CA GLN A 433 15.91 -31.93 14.72
C GLN A 433 15.18 -31.76 16.05
N ASP A 434 15.05 -30.53 16.55
CA ASP A 434 14.30 -30.21 17.77
C ASP A 434 12.82 -30.62 17.64
N TRP A 435 12.25 -30.47 16.43
CA TRP A 435 10.92 -30.99 16.12
C TRP A 435 10.87 -32.51 16.16
N LYS A 436 11.79 -33.17 15.46
CA LYS A 436 11.86 -34.63 15.35
C LYS A 436 12.03 -35.32 16.70
N THR A 437 12.76 -34.73 17.62
CA THR A 437 13.01 -35.27 18.97
C THR A 437 11.92 -34.91 19.98
N GLY A 438 10.93 -34.09 19.60
CA GLY A 438 9.85 -33.64 20.49
C GLY A 438 10.25 -32.55 21.49
N GLU A 439 11.41 -31.90 21.30
CA GLU A 439 11.95 -30.88 22.20
C GLU A 439 11.35 -29.47 22.00
N LEU A 440 10.46 -29.29 21.02
CA LEU A 440 9.74 -28.03 20.76
C LEU A 440 8.85 -27.53 21.91
N SER A 441 8.61 -28.36 22.93
CA SER A 441 7.83 -28.02 24.13
C SER A 441 8.50 -26.99 25.07
N LYS A 442 9.70 -26.50 24.73
CA LYS A 442 10.39 -25.41 25.45
C LYS A 442 9.94 -24.03 24.92
N PRO A 443 9.66 -23.04 25.79
CA PRO A 443 9.22 -21.69 25.40
C PRO A 443 10.27 -20.84 24.66
N SER A 444 11.45 -21.40 24.35
CA SER A 444 12.52 -20.77 23.55
C SER A 444 12.67 -21.36 22.15
N SER A 445 11.75 -22.24 21.72
CA SER A 445 11.90 -22.97 20.45
C SER A 445 11.39 -22.15 19.26
N ASP A 446 12.17 -22.13 18.18
CA ASP A 446 11.80 -21.54 16.89
C ASP A 446 10.78 -22.40 16.11
N ALA A 447 9.81 -22.97 16.83
CA ALA A 447 8.79 -23.87 16.31
C ALA A 447 8.05 -23.28 15.10
N TRP A 448 7.79 -21.98 15.16
CA TRP A 448 7.13 -21.22 14.11
C TRP A 448 7.84 -21.34 12.74
N ARG A 449 9.19 -21.43 12.71
CA ARG A 449 9.95 -21.57 11.46
C ARG A 449 9.62 -22.89 10.78
N SER A 450 9.71 -23.97 11.55
CA SER A 450 9.40 -25.32 11.07
C SER A 450 7.95 -25.41 10.60
N CYS A 451 7.00 -24.82 11.35
CA CYS A 451 5.59 -24.75 10.95
C CYS A 451 5.39 -24.02 9.61
N LEU A 452 6.01 -22.85 9.42
CA LEU A 452 5.90 -22.09 8.18
C LEU A 452 6.57 -22.80 7.00
N ILE A 453 7.73 -23.43 7.21
CA ILE A 453 8.40 -24.26 6.19
C ILE A 453 7.51 -25.45 5.81
N PHE A 454 6.87 -26.12 6.79
CA PHE A 454 5.92 -27.19 6.52
C PHE A 454 4.70 -26.70 5.74
N ALA A 455 4.15 -25.54 6.09
CA ALA A 455 3.01 -24.97 5.37
C ALA A 455 3.36 -24.68 3.90
N VAL A 456 4.51 -24.04 3.64
CA VAL A 456 4.99 -23.78 2.28
C VAL A 456 5.29 -25.10 1.54
N GLY A 457 6.00 -26.04 2.17
CA GLY A 457 6.33 -27.32 1.57
C GLY A 457 5.09 -28.16 1.25
N SER A 458 4.08 -28.16 2.12
CA SER A 458 2.80 -28.84 1.90
C SER A 458 2.03 -28.23 0.73
N LEU A 459 1.96 -26.89 0.65
CA LEU A 459 1.33 -26.17 -0.48
C LEU A 459 2.01 -26.50 -1.82
N LEU A 460 3.34 -26.50 -1.86
CA LEU A 460 4.11 -26.82 -3.07
C LEU A 460 3.94 -28.27 -3.52
N ARG A 461 3.87 -29.22 -2.58
CA ARG A 461 3.66 -30.63 -2.90
C ARG A 461 2.24 -30.93 -3.35
N GLN A 462 1.24 -30.30 -2.75
CA GLN A 462 -0.14 -30.39 -3.23
C GLN A 462 -0.22 -29.92 -4.70
N ALA A 463 0.50 -28.85 -5.04
CA ALA A 463 0.61 -28.38 -6.40
C ALA A 463 1.28 -29.37 -7.37
N GLN A 464 2.16 -30.25 -6.90
CA GLN A 464 2.91 -31.22 -7.71
C GLN A 464 2.21 -32.59 -7.86
N LEU A 465 1.47 -33.04 -6.84
CA LEU A 465 0.92 -34.40 -6.77
C LEU A 465 -0.49 -34.55 -7.40
N ASP A 466 -1.07 -33.48 -7.94
CA ASP A 466 -2.43 -33.47 -8.52
C ASP A 466 -3.49 -34.16 -7.60
N CYS A 467 -3.30 -34.04 -6.28
CA CYS A 467 -4.16 -34.65 -5.25
C CYS A 467 -5.10 -33.63 -4.61
N SER A 468 -6.35 -34.04 -4.39
CA SER A 468 -7.46 -33.20 -3.90
C SER A 468 -7.54 -33.06 -2.38
N THR A 469 -6.56 -33.55 -1.60
CA THR A 469 -6.62 -33.47 -0.13
C THR A 469 -6.41 -32.03 0.35
N PRO A 470 -7.48 -31.30 0.70
CA PRO A 470 -7.36 -29.91 1.10
C PRO A 470 -7.09 -29.87 2.62
N ARG A 471 -6.46 -28.79 3.09
CA ARG A 471 -6.43 -28.33 4.51
C ARG A 471 -5.12 -28.47 5.28
N GLN A 472 -4.13 -29.27 4.88
CA GLN A 472 -2.93 -29.41 5.73
C GLN A 472 -2.09 -28.12 5.81
N HIS A 473 -1.79 -27.47 4.68
CA HIS A 473 -1.08 -26.18 4.70
C HIS A 473 -1.91 -25.07 5.39
N HIS A 474 -3.23 -25.05 5.19
CA HIS A 474 -4.13 -24.06 5.80
C HIS A 474 -4.16 -24.19 7.32
N ASN A 475 -4.27 -25.43 7.82
CA ASN A 475 -4.27 -25.72 9.26
C ASN A 475 -2.92 -25.37 9.92
N LEU A 476 -1.80 -25.68 9.25
CA LEU A 476 -0.46 -25.29 9.71
C LEU A 476 -0.33 -23.75 9.78
N MET A 477 -0.85 -23.03 8.79
CA MET A 477 -0.87 -21.56 8.81
C MET A 477 -1.76 -20.99 9.93
N LEU A 478 -2.93 -21.57 10.17
CA LEU A 478 -3.81 -21.17 11.27
C LEU A 478 -3.13 -21.36 12.63
N GLN A 479 -2.34 -22.43 12.80
CA GLN A 479 -1.57 -22.64 14.04
C GLN A 479 -0.53 -21.53 14.25
N VAL A 480 0.28 -21.21 13.23
CA VAL A 480 1.27 -20.12 13.34
C VAL A 480 0.58 -18.78 13.59
N GLN A 481 -0.57 -18.54 12.95
CA GLN A 481 -1.36 -17.33 13.17
C GLN A 481 -1.92 -17.27 14.58
N ALA A 482 -2.41 -18.37 15.15
CA ALA A 482 -2.91 -18.43 16.52
C ALA A 482 -1.82 -18.15 17.56
N GLU A 483 -0.57 -18.51 17.26
CA GLU A 483 0.58 -18.28 18.12
C GLU A 483 1.04 -16.81 18.16
N HIS A 484 0.46 -15.88 17.37
CA HIS A 484 0.46 -14.39 17.37
C HIS A 484 1.72 -13.59 17.78
N THR A 485 2.83 -14.22 18.11
CA THR A 485 3.86 -13.55 18.91
C THR A 485 4.94 -12.95 18.02
N ILE A 486 5.39 -13.64 16.96
CA ILE A 486 6.65 -13.23 16.30
C ILE A 486 6.61 -11.92 15.51
N LEU A 487 5.51 -11.62 14.81
CA LEU A 487 5.47 -10.43 13.93
C LEU A 487 5.35 -9.13 14.73
N THR A 488 4.77 -9.19 15.92
CA THR A 488 4.51 -8.05 16.81
C THR A 488 5.45 -8.01 18.02
N ASP A 489 6.07 -9.13 18.39
CA ASP A 489 7.02 -9.17 19.51
C ASP A 489 8.34 -8.49 19.12
N HIS A 490 8.64 -7.42 19.83
CA HIS A 490 9.84 -6.61 19.66
C HIS A 490 11.10 -7.26 20.27
N SER A 491 10.95 -8.38 21.01
CA SER A 491 12.07 -9.18 21.52
C SER A 491 12.87 -9.86 20.41
N TYR A 492 12.23 -10.20 19.29
CA TYR A 492 12.88 -10.81 18.13
C TYR A 492 13.69 -9.79 17.34
N LYS A 493 14.89 -10.21 16.91
CA LYS A 493 15.73 -9.42 16.00
C LYS A 493 14.97 -9.04 14.72
N PRO A 494 15.21 -7.86 14.14
CA PRO A 494 14.55 -7.44 12.89
C PRO A 494 14.73 -8.42 11.73
N LEU A 495 15.89 -9.07 11.60
CA LEU A 495 16.15 -10.07 10.58
C LEU A 495 15.21 -11.28 10.71
N VAL A 496 15.02 -11.77 11.93
CA VAL A 496 14.15 -12.92 12.21
C VAL A 496 12.68 -12.60 11.86
N ARG A 497 12.23 -11.39 12.18
CA ARG A 497 10.90 -10.91 11.81
C ARG A 497 10.73 -10.78 10.29
N LEU A 498 11.75 -10.27 9.60
CA LEU A 498 11.73 -10.20 8.13
C LEU A 498 11.71 -11.60 7.50
N GLN A 499 12.48 -12.55 8.03
CA GLN A 499 12.45 -13.95 7.58
C GLN A 499 11.06 -14.58 7.75
N ALA A 500 10.38 -14.32 8.88
CA ALA A 500 9.01 -14.74 9.09
C ALA A 500 8.07 -14.13 8.05
N MET A 501 8.13 -12.81 7.85
CA MET A 501 7.34 -12.09 6.84
C MET A 501 7.59 -12.64 5.42
N LEU A 502 8.83 -12.97 5.09
CA LEU A 502 9.19 -13.58 3.81
C LEU A 502 8.60 -14.98 3.65
N LEU A 503 8.57 -15.81 4.69
CA LEU A 503 7.85 -17.10 4.65
C LEU A 503 6.35 -16.92 4.41
N TYR A 504 5.70 -15.96 5.08
CA TYR A 504 4.31 -15.59 4.80
C TYR A 504 4.12 -15.13 3.35
N ALA A 505 5.06 -14.35 2.82
CA ALA A 505 5.02 -13.85 1.45
C ALA A 505 5.17 -14.98 0.43
N ILE A 506 6.10 -15.92 0.64
CA ILE A 506 6.26 -17.10 -0.21
C ILE A 506 5.01 -17.97 -0.18
N HIS A 507 4.42 -18.21 1.00
CA HIS A 507 3.15 -18.92 1.11
C HIS A 507 2.05 -18.22 0.31
N ALA A 508 1.92 -16.89 0.46
CA ALA A 508 0.92 -16.11 -0.26
C ALA A 508 1.13 -16.14 -1.79
N LEU A 509 2.38 -16.05 -2.26
CA LEU A 509 2.74 -16.07 -3.68
C LEU A 509 2.34 -17.37 -4.38
N HIS A 510 2.41 -18.48 -3.64
CA HIS A 510 1.99 -19.81 -4.08
C HIS A 510 0.52 -20.13 -3.76
N GLY A 511 -0.19 -19.20 -3.10
CA GLY A 511 -1.63 -19.24 -2.92
C GLY A 511 -2.37 -18.52 -4.05
N GLU A 512 -3.70 -18.56 -4.02
CA GLU A 512 -4.57 -18.13 -5.13
C GLU A 512 -5.25 -16.78 -4.83
N SER A 513 -4.50 -15.77 -4.39
CA SER A 513 -5.06 -14.47 -4.00
C SER A 513 -4.10 -13.31 -4.24
N THR A 514 -4.41 -12.48 -5.26
CA THR A 514 -3.63 -11.27 -5.57
C THR A 514 -3.65 -10.26 -4.41
N PRO A 515 -4.81 -9.91 -3.79
CA PRO A 515 -4.84 -8.93 -2.70
C PRO A 515 -3.98 -9.35 -1.51
N ARG A 516 -3.99 -10.64 -1.17
CA ARG A 516 -3.17 -11.20 -0.08
C ARG A 516 -1.67 -11.07 -0.37
N VAL A 517 -1.25 -11.37 -1.60
CA VAL A 517 0.15 -11.23 -2.02
C VAL A 517 0.61 -9.78 -1.92
N VAL A 518 -0.17 -8.84 -2.46
CA VAL A 518 0.13 -7.39 -2.44
C VAL A 518 0.23 -6.88 -1.00
N HIS A 519 -0.72 -7.23 -0.14
CA HIS A 519 -0.75 -6.77 1.25
C HIS A 519 0.47 -7.24 2.04
N ILE A 520 0.75 -8.55 2.02
CA ILE A 520 1.86 -9.13 2.80
C ILE A 520 3.21 -8.58 2.32
N LEU A 521 3.44 -8.52 1.01
CA LEU A 521 4.67 -7.99 0.46
C LEU A 521 4.82 -6.48 0.73
N GLY A 522 3.74 -5.72 0.64
CA GLY A 522 3.75 -4.29 0.96
C GLY A 522 4.12 -4.02 2.42
N VAL A 523 3.56 -4.78 3.36
CA VAL A 523 3.92 -4.68 4.80
C VAL A 523 5.37 -5.10 5.04
N ALA A 524 5.81 -6.21 4.45
CA ALA A 524 7.17 -6.73 4.60
C ALA A 524 8.22 -5.78 4.02
N MET A 525 7.96 -5.20 2.85
CA MET A 525 8.84 -4.22 2.20
C MET A 525 8.97 -2.95 3.04
N ARG A 526 7.86 -2.38 3.53
CA ARG A 526 7.91 -1.21 4.44
C ARG A 526 8.67 -1.53 5.72
N PHE A 527 8.45 -2.69 6.31
CA PHE A 527 9.22 -3.15 7.48
C PHE A 527 10.71 -3.21 7.17
N ALA A 528 11.10 -3.80 6.05
CA ALA A 528 12.50 -3.90 5.63
C ALA A 528 13.13 -2.51 5.43
N VAL A 529 12.42 -1.57 4.81
CA VAL A 529 12.88 -0.19 4.63
C VAL A 529 13.01 0.53 5.97
N ILE A 530 11.99 0.47 6.84
CA ILE A 530 12.03 1.04 8.19
C ILE A 530 13.22 0.49 8.97
N LYS A 531 13.53 -0.80 8.85
CA LYS A 531 14.67 -1.43 9.52
C LYS A 531 16.00 -1.30 8.77
N ARG A 532 16.09 -0.41 7.77
CA ARG A 532 17.31 -0.07 7.02
C ARG A 532 17.97 -1.23 6.26
N PHE A 533 17.21 -2.28 5.91
CA PHE A 533 17.72 -3.39 5.09
C PHE A 533 18.13 -2.96 3.66
N HIS A 534 17.64 -1.81 3.20
CA HIS A 534 18.02 -1.18 1.92
C HIS A 534 19.35 -0.41 1.98
N CYS A 535 19.96 -0.26 3.17
CA CYS A 535 21.22 0.45 3.38
C CYS A 535 22.27 -0.38 4.16
N LEU A 536 22.36 -1.68 3.89
CA LEU A 536 23.29 -2.58 4.59
C LEU A 536 24.73 -2.42 4.07
N VAL A 537 25.69 -2.47 4.99
CA VAL A 537 27.13 -2.46 4.69
C VAL A 537 27.70 -3.84 5.02
N PRO A 538 28.38 -4.52 4.07
CA PRO A 538 29.02 -5.80 4.35
C PRO A 538 30.13 -5.65 5.41
N ASP A 539 29.99 -6.36 6.53
CA ASP A 539 30.96 -6.40 7.62
C ASP A 539 31.71 -7.75 7.74
N GLY A 540 31.39 -8.69 6.84
CA GLY A 540 31.94 -10.05 6.82
C GLY A 540 31.25 -11.03 7.78
N THR A 541 30.21 -10.61 8.51
CA THR A 541 29.45 -11.51 9.39
C THR A 541 28.40 -12.31 8.63
N GLU A 542 28.10 -13.53 9.11
CA GLU A 542 27.03 -14.37 8.55
C GLU A 542 25.64 -13.75 8.72
N GLU A 543 25.43 -12.99 9.81
CA GLU A 543 24.17 -12.28 10.06
C GLU A 543 23.92 -11.20 9.01
N THR A 544 24.93 -10.38 8.70
CA THR A 544 24.83 -9.35 7.65
C THR A 544 24.73 -9.97 6.26
N ALA A 545 25.45 -11.06 5.98
CA ALA A 545 25.30 -11.80 4.72
C ALA A 545 23.86 -12.32 4.53
N THR A 546 23.26 -12.86 5.60
CA THR A 546 21.86 -13.32 5.60
C THR A 546 20.88 -12.16 5.47
N ALA A 547 21.16 -11.01 6.10
CA ALA A 547 20.35 -9.80 5.95
C ALA A 547 20.36 -9.25 4.52
N ILE A 548 21.52 -9.27 3.84
CA ILE A 548 21.63 -8.91 2.43
C ILE A 548 20.82 -9.87 1.56
N LYS A 549 20.92 -11.19 1.81
CA LYS A 549 20.10 -12.19 1.12
C LYS A 549 18.60 -11.94 1.34
N ALA A 550 18.18 -11.66 2.57
CA ALA A 550 16.78 -11.37 2.90
C ALA A 550 16.27 -10.08 2.24
N TRP A 551 17.06 -9.01 2.23
CA TRP A 551 16.75 -7.75 1.53
C TRP A 551 16.47 -7.99 0.04
N TRP A 552 17.39 -8.66 -0.64
CA TRP A 552 17.26 -8.92 -2.07
C TRP A 552 16.13 -9.92 -2.39
N CYS A 553 15.74 -10.78 -1.45
CA CYS A 553 14.52 -11.59 -1.57
C CYS A 553 13.26 -10.73 -1.55
N ILE A 554 13.09 -9.84 -0.55
CA ILE A 554 11.90 -8.97 -0.48
C ILE A 554 11.88 -7.98 -1.66
N TYR A 555 13.03 -7.43 -2.06
CA TYR A 555 13.17 -6.62 -3.27
C TYR A 555 12.72 -7.39 -4.52
N SER A 556 13.19 -8.62 -4.69
CA SER A 556 12.83 -9.41 -5.88
C SER A 556 11.34 -9.74 -5.93
N LEU A 557 10.74 -10.10 -4.79
CA LEU A 557 9.32 -10.42 -4.71
C LEU A 557 8.43 -9.19 -4.94
N ASP A 558 8.78 -8.06 -4.34
CA ASP A 558 8.10 -6.78 -4.55
C ASP A 558 8.10 -6.39 -6.03
N LYS A 559 9.26 -6.50 -6.71
CA LYS A 559 9.38 -6.17 -8.13
C LYS A 559 8.55 -7.09 -9.03
N VAL A 560 8.39 -8.37 -8.68
CA VAL A 560 7.49 -9.29 -9.40
C VAL A 560 6.03 -8.83 -9.33
N VAL A 561 5.59 -8.32 -8.18
CA VAL A 561 4.24 -7.75 -8.04
C VAL A 561 4.13 -6.41 -8.77
N ALA A 562 5.16 -5.56 -8.64
CA ALA A 562 5.17 -4.23 -9.26
C ALA A 562 5.03 -4.28 -10.78
N ILE A 563 5.77 -5.19 -11.43
CA ILE A 563 5.69 -5.37 -12.89
C ILE A 563 4.35 -5.95 -13.34
N THR A 564 3.75 -6.84 -12.54
CA THR A 564 2.48 -7.50 -12.88
C THR A 564 1.28 -6.60 -12.71
N LEU A 565 1.29 -5.75 -11.68
CA LEU A 565 0.18 -4.83 -11.42
C LEU A 565 0.42 -3.42 -11.97
N ARG A 566 1.59 -3.18 -12.59
CA ARG A 566 2.00 -1.88 -13.13
C ARG A 566 1.96 -0.77 -12.07
N ILE A 567 2.36 -1.09 -10.84
CA ILE A 567 2.46 -0.11 -9.74
C ILE A 567 3.88 0.46 -9.64
N PRO A 568 4.05 1.70 -9.13
CA PRO A 568 5.37 2.31 -8.99
C PRO A 568 6.30 1.46 -8.11
N PRO A 569 7.60 1.34 -8.48
CA PRO A 569 8.55 0.59 -7.68
C PRO A 569 8.82 1.29 -6.34
N TYR A 570 8.93 0.52 -5.26
CA TYR A 570 9.31 1.02 -3.94
C TYR A 570 10.41 0.13 -3.30
N PRO A 571 11.36 0.71 -2.54
CA PRO A 571 11.73 2.13 -2.54
C PRO A 571 12.34 2.55 -3.89
N PRO A 572 12.50 3.87 -4.15
CA PRO A 572 13.26 4.35 -5.31
C PRO A 572 14.68 3.78 -5.34
N GLU A 573 15.21 3.53 -6.54
CA GLU A 573 16.51 2.87 -6.71
C GLU A 573 17.65 3.67 -6.07
N ASP A 574 17.59 5.01 -6.14
CA ASP A 574 18.57 5.93 -5.54
C ASP A 574 18.68 5.82 -4.02
N TRP A 575 17.69 5.21 -3.35
CA TRP A 575 17.69 5.04 -1.89
C TRP A 575 18.38 3.74 -1.48
N ILE A 576 18.67 2.83 -2.42
CA ILE A 576 19.22 1.51 -2.13
C ILE A 576 20.74 1.58 -2.19
N THR A 577 21.39 1.42 -1.04
CA THR A 577 22.86 1.32 -0.96
C THR A 577 23.35 -0.09 -0.62
N THR A 578 22.44 -1.00 -0.23
CA THR A 578 22.77 -2.41 -0.05
C THR A 578 23.36 -2.99 -1.33
N PRO A 579 24.56 -3.59 -1.30
CA PRO A 579 25.21 -4.08 -2.50
C PRO A 579 24.42 -5.24 -3.13
N VAL A 580 24.37 -5.25 -4.46
CA VAL A 580 23.75 -6.33 -5.23
C VAL A 580 24.42 -7.65 -4.87
N TYR A 581 23.63 -8.67 -4.59
CA TYR A 581 24.17 -9.98 -4.26
C TYR A 581 25.01 -10.54 -5.43
N VAL A 582 26.25 -10.92 -5.12
CA VAL A 582 27.17 -11.57 -6.06
C VAL A 582 27.41 -13.00 -5.59
N THR A 583 27.46 -13.93 -6.53
CA THR A 583 27.66 -15.35 -6.23
C THR A 583 29.00 -15.57 -5.51
N GLY A 584 28.93 -16.10 -4.29
CA GLY A 584 30.07 -16.58 -3.51
C GLY A 584 30.15 -18.11 -3.47
N VAL A 585 31.17 -18.64 -2.78
CA VAL A 585 31.26 -20.06 -2.45
C VAL A 585 30.36 -20.32 -1.23
N GLU A 586 29.26 -21.05 -1.45
CA GLU A 586 28.39 -21.47 -0.35
C GLU A 586 29.00 -22.67 0.40
N PRO A 587 28.87 -22.72 1.74
CA PRO A 587 29.35 -23.84 2.53
C PRO A 587 28.54 -25.11 2.25
N GLN A 588 29.11 -26.26 2.60
CA GLN A 588 28.42 -27.54 2.49
C GLN A 588 27.57 -27.77 3.73
N TYR A 589 26.28 -28.00 3.53
CA TYR A 589 25.34 -28.22 4.61
C TYR A 589 25.00 -29.70 4.76
N MET A 590 24.89 -30.17 6.00
CA MET A 590 24.29 -31.46 6.32
C MET A 590 22.79 -31.26 6.54
N MET A 591 21.96 -31.80 5.65
CA MET A 591 20.51 -31.65 5.74
C MET A 591 19.89 -32.86 6.46
N PRO A 592 19.43 -32.74 7.72
CA PRO A 592 18.99 -33.88 8.51
C PRO A 592 17.74 -34.57 7.95
N TRP A 593 16.81 -33.81 7.38
CA TRP A 593 15.59 -34.34 6.76
C TRP A 593 15.87 -35.23 5.55
N SER A 594 17.02 -35.06 4.87
CA SER A 594 17.34 -35.89 3.69
C SER A 594 17.42 -37.39 4.05
N SER A 595 17.88 -37.71 5.26
CA SER A 595 17.94 -39.09 5.76
C SER A 595 16.57 -39.69 6.10
N ASP A 596 15.55 -38.85 6.28
CA ASP A 596 14.19 -39.25 6.64
C ASP A 596 13.26 -39.35 5.41
N VAL A 597 13.73 -38.92 4.23
CA VAL A 597 13.01 -39.05 2.95
C VAL A 597 13.14 -40.49 2.41
N PRO A 598 12.03 -41.17 2.08
CA PRO A 598 12.09 -42.52 1.54
C PRO A 598 12.90 -42.59 0.23
N GLY A 599 13.94 -43.43 0.21
CA GLY A 599 14.77 -43.69 -0.98
C GLY A 599 15.98 -42.77 -1.17
N ALA A 600 16.27 -41.86 -0.23
CA ALA A 600 17.46 -41.02 -0.27
C ALA A 600 18.70 -41.72 0.33
N ASN A 601 19.89 -41.43 -0.21
CA ASN A 601 21.16 -41.89 0.36
C ASN A 601 21.50 -41.04 1.60
N ALA A 602 21.38 -41.62 2.79
CA ALA A 602 21.74 -40.96 4.05
C ALA A 602 23.21 -40.50 4.03
N GLY A 603 23.45 -39.24 4.41
CA GLY A 603 24.80 -38.67 4.59
C GLY A 603 25.36 -37.85 3.44
N SER A 604 24.54 -37.42 2.47
CA SER A 604 24.98 -36.47 1.44
C SER A 604 25.09 -35.04 2.01
N THR A 605 26.23 -34.40 1.79
CA THR A 605 26.37 -32.95 1.99
C THR A 605 25.83 -32.22 0.76
N TYR A 606 25.16 -31.11 0.99
CA TYR A 606 24.52 -30.34 -0.07
C TYR A 606 25.18 -28.98 -0.23
N ASN A 607 25.32 -28.54 -1.47
CA ASN A 607 25.78 -27.21 -1.83
C ASN A 607 24.69 -26.53 -2.65
N PHE A 608 24.25 -25.35 -2.21
CA PHE A 608 23.25 -24.57 -2.93
C PHE A 608 23.92 -23.64 -3.95
N ASN A 609 23.59 -23.84 -5.23
CA ASN A 609 24.02 -22.93 -6.27
C ASN A 609 23.12 -21.69 -6.32
N LEU A 610 23.59 -20.59 -5.73
CA LEU A 610 22.87 -19.31 -5.70
C LEU A 610 23.17 -18.38 -6.90
N SER A 611 23.75 -18.93 -7.99
CA SER A 611 24.00 -18.16 -9.22
C SER A 611 22.70 -17.64 -9.86
N TYR A 612 21.65 -18.46 -9.86
CA TYR A 612 20.33 -18.05 -10.36
C TYR A 612 19.77 -16.88 -9.56
N TYR A 613 19.81 -16.95 -8.23
CA TYR A 613 19.37 -15.87 -7.35
C TYR A 613 20.14 -14.56 -7.60
N ALA A 614 21.48 -14.62 -7.69
CA ALA A 614 22.31 -13.46 -8.02
C ALA A 614 21.93 -12.86 -9.38
N HIS A 615 21.66 -13.73 -10.37
CA HIS A 615 21.26 -13.33 -11.70
C HIS A 615 19.88 -12.68 -11.73
N MET A 616 18.93 -13.17 -10.92
CA MET A 616 17.61 -12.57 -10.76
C MET A 616 17.70 -11.20 -10.09
N CYS A 617 18.55 -11.01 -9.07
CA CYS A 617 18.70 -9.69 -8.42
C CYS A 617 18.99 -8.59 -9.45
N ARG A 618 19.84 -8.87 -10.45
CA ARG A 618 20.19 -7.93 -11.53
C ARG A 618 19.00 -7.59 -12.43
N VAL A 619 18.23 -8.59 -12.88
CA VAL A 619 17.09 -8.31 -13.77
C VAL A 619 16.00 -7.50 -13.07
N ARG A 620 15.86 -7.65 -11.75
CA ARG A 620 14.90 -6.87 -10.97
C ARG A 620 15.27 -5.39 -10.89
N GLN A 621 16.55 -5.05 -11.01
CA GLN A 621 16.97 -3.66 -11.18
C GLN A 621 16.60 -3.11 -12.56
N ILE A 622 16.73 -3.93 -13.63
CA ILE A 622 16.23 -3.57 -14.96
C ILE A 622 14.70 -3.32 -14.90
N HIS A 623 13.96 -4.16 -14.17
CA HIS A 623 12.52 -3.97 -13.94
C HIS A 623 12.21 -2.65 -13.23
N SER A 624 12.97 -2.33 -12.18
CA SER A 624 12.86 -1.06 -11.46
C SER A 624 13.14 0.14 -12.37
N LYS A 625 14.21 0.08 -13.18
CA LYS A 625 14.57 1.10 -14.18
C LYS A 625 13.46 1.31 -15.21
N ILE A 626 12.88 0.23 -15.75
CA ILE A 626 11.76 0.32 -16.71
C ILE A 626 10.58 1.03 -16.06
N LEU A 627 10.12 0.57 -14.88
CA LEU A 627 8.93 1.13 -14.25
C LEU A 627 9.09 2.61 -13.84
N SER A 628 10.27 3.00 -13.34
CA SER A 628 10.55 4.38 -12.92
C SER A 628 10.71 5.35 -14.11
N THR A 629 11.36 4.90 -15.19
CA THR A 629 11.67 5.74 -16.35
C THR A 629 10.47 5.88 -17.29
N THR A 630 9.67 4.83 -17.46
CA THR A 630 8.54 4.80 -18.42
C THR A 630 7.50 5.89 -18.15
N GLN A 631 7.37 6.36 -16.90
CA GLN A 631 6.41 7.40 -16.52
C GLN A 631 6.92 8.83 -16.78
N THR A 632 8.24 9.02 -16.89
CA THR A 632 8.88 10.34 -16.87
C THR A 632 9.66 10.66 -18.16
N ILE A 633 9.89 9.67 -19.01
CA ILE A 633 10.67 9.82 -20.24
C ILE A 633 9.97 10.69 -21.29
N ALA A 634 10.74 11.62 -21.88
CA ALA A 634 10.27 12.46 -22.99
C ALA A 634 10.06 11.62 -24.27
N PRO A 635 9.08 11.97 -25.14
CA PRO A 635 8.78 11.21 -26.36
C PRO A 635 10.00 10.99 -27.27
N GLU A 636 10.85 12.00 -27.43
CA GLU A 636 12.05 11.97 -28.26
C GLU A 636 13.15 11.04 -27.74
N ALA A 637 13.22 10.81 -26.42
CA ALA A 637 14.20 9.93 -25.79
C ALA A 637 13.73 8.46 -25.70
N ARG A 638 12.43 8.21 -25.94
CA ARG A 638 11.80 6.90 -25.77
C ARG A 638 12.44 5.82 -26.65
N ALA A 639 12.74 6.14 -27.91
CA ALA A 639 13.33 5.18 -28.85
C ALA A 639 14.70 4.69 -28.39
N ALA A 640 15.60 5.62 -28.04
CA ALA A 640 16.93 5.30 -27.55
C ALA A 640 16.88 4.47 -26.26
N PHE A 641 16.01 4.86 -25.31
CA PHE A 641 15.81 4.10 -24.07
C PHE A 641 15.34 2.67 -24.31
N ILE A 642 14.39 2.47 -25.24
CA ILE A 642 13.91 1.13 -25.59
C ILE A 642 15.04 0.29 -26.18
N ASP A 643 15.82 0.84 -27.12
CA ASP A 643 16.90 0.10 -27.78
C ASP A 643 18.02 -0.27 -26.81
N GLU A 644 18.45 0.68 -25.96
CA GLU A 644 19.46 0.46 -24.93
C GLU A 644 19.00 -0.58 -23.90
N THR A 645 17.77 -0.45 -23.41
CA THR A 645 17.23 -1.38 -22.40
C THR A 645 16.99 -2.76 -23.01
N ARG A 646 16.61 -2.85 -24.29
CA ARG A 646 16.49 -4.12 -25.01
C ARG A 646 17.85 -4.83 -25.11
N ALA A 647 18.90 -4.11 -25.47
CA ALA A 647 20.25 -4.65 -25.51
C ALA A 647 20.72 -5.13 -24.12
N GLU A 648 20.38 -4.38 -23.06
CA GLU A 648 20.67 -4.76 -21.68
C GLU A 648 19.96 -6.08 -21.27
N ILE A 649 18.69 -6.26 -21.67
CA ILE A 649 17.92 -7.50 -21.44
C ILE A 649 18.54 -8.68 -22.20
N ASP A 650 18.94 -8.46 -23.45
CA ASP A 650 19.55 -9.49 -24.29
C ASP A 650 20.90 -9.94 -23.73
N GLN A 651 21.73 -8.99 -23.31
CA GLN A 651 23.00 -9.26 -22.65
C GLN A 651 22.80 -10.03 -21.34
N TRP A 652 21.87 -9.58 -20.49
CA TRP A 652 21.52 -10.28 -19.26
C TRP A 652 21.10 -11.73 -19.54
N SER A 653 20.20 -11.94 -20.50
CA SER A 653 19.73 -13.28 -20.85
C SER A 653 20.87 -14.17 -21.37
N HIS A 654 21.84 -13.62 -22.10
CA HIS A 654 22.98 -14.35 -22.62
C HIS A 654 23.95 -14.76 -21.51
N ASP A 655 24.29 -13.83 -20.61
CA ASP A 655 25.20 -14.07 -19.48
C ASP A 655 24.70 -15.18 -18.53
N GLY A 656 23.37 -15.31 -18.39
CA GLY A 656 22.74 -16.35 -17.58
C GLY A 656 22.81 -17.75 -18.18
N GLN A 657 22.73 -17.88 -19.50
CA GLN A 657 22.72 -19.19 -20.19
C GLN A 657 24.01 -20.01 -19.98
N ILE A 658 25.14 -19.34 -19.73
CA ILE A 658 26.45 -19.99 -19.53
C ILE A 658 26.59 -20.56 -18.10
N ARG A 659 25.83 -20.04 -17.12
CA ARG A 659 26.06 -20.33 -15.69
C ARG A 659 25.01 -21.25 -15.04
N VAL A 660 23.82 -21.40 -15.63
CA VAL A 660 22.68 -22.06 -14.95
C VAL A 660 22.21 -23.32 -15.71
N ASN A 661 22.93 -24.45 -15.51
CA ASN A 661 22.52 -25.78 -15.99
C ASN A 661 21.56 -26.46 -14.98
N THR A 662 20.31 -26.00 -14.91
CA THR A 662 19.29 -26.59 -14.02
C THR A 662 17.96 -26.76 -14.76
N GLU A 663 17.03 -27.53 -14.18
CA GLU A 663 15.64 -27.64 -14.66
C GLU A 663 14.75 -26.55 -14.06
N GLY A 664 13.63 -26.23 -14.71
CA GLY A 664 12.65 -25.27 -14.19
C GLY A 664 12.91 -23.80 -14.52
N TYR A 665 12.51 -22.88 -13.64
CA TYR A 665 12.74 -21.43 -13.84
C TYR A 665 14.22 -21.03 -13.89
N ALA A 666 15.08 -21.86 -13.30
CA ALA A 666 16.52 -21.70 -13.37
C ALA A 666 17.14 -22.33 -14.64
N SER A 667 16.33 -22.97 -15.49
CA SER A 667 16.80 -23.43 -16.80
C SER A 667 17.00 -22.28 -17.78
N SER A 668 17.76 -22.53 -18.85
CA SER A 668 17.85 -21.62 -20.01
C SER A 668 16.47 -21.19 -20.54
N LEU A 669 15.50 -22.11 -20.54
CA LEU A 669 14.12 -21.82 -20.95
C LEU A 669 13.39 -20.90 -19.95
N GLY A 670 13.66 -21.06 -18.65
CA GLY A 670 13.17 -20.17 -17.60
C GLY A 670 13.77 -18.77 -17.68
N LEU A 671 15.05 -18.63 -18.01
CA LEU A 671 15.68 -17.33 -18.25
C LEU A 671 15.09 -16.62 -19.47
N MET A 672 14.87 -17.36 -20.57
CA MET A 672 14.18 -16.82 -21.74
C MET A 672 12.76 -16.34 -21.41
N HIS A 673 12.05 -17.04 -20.50
CA HIS A 673 10.74 -16.61 -20.03
C HIS A 673 10.81 -15.27 -19.29
N VAL A 674 11.77 -15.11 -18.37
CA VAL A 674 11.97 -13.84 -17.65
C VAL A 674 12.38 -12.72 -18.61
N ALA A 675 13.23 -12.99 -19.61
CA ALA A 675 13.57 -12.02 -20.65
C ALA A 675 12.31 -11.59 -21.44
N ALA A 676 11.43 -12.53 -21.80
CA ALA A 676 10.17 -12.23 -22.47
C ALA A 676 9.24 -11.36 -21.61
N ILE A 677 9.07 -11.67 -20.30
CA ILE A 677 8.36 -10.81 -19.34
C ILE A 677 8.95 -9.40 -19.36
N THR A 678 10.27 -9.30 -19.33
CA THR A 678 10.98 -8.01 -19.27
C THR A 678 10.76 -7.18 -20.54
N ARG A 679 10.71 -7.83 -21.71
CA ARG A 679 10.36 -7.15 -22.97
C ARG A 679 8.90 -6.70 -22.99
N VAL A 680 7.97 -7.53 -22.50
CA VAL A 680 6.54 -7.16 -22.39
C VAL A 680 6.35 -5.92 -21.50
N ILE A 681 7.11 -5.76 -20.42
CA ILE A 681 7.01 -4.55 -19.59
C ILE A 681 7.73 -3.33 -20.16
N LEU A 682 8.79 -3.54 -20.97
CA LEU A 682 9.53 -2.47 -21.65
C LEU A 682 8.63 -1.74 -22.65
N TYR A 683 7.83 -2.48 -23.40
CA TYR A 683 6.88 -1.88 -24.33
C TYR A 683 5.62 -1.42 -23.61
N ARG A 684 5.06 -0.32 -24.13
CA ARG A 684 3.79 0.24 -23.69
C ARG A 684 2.86 0.33 -24.88
N LEU A 685 1.64 -0.15 -24.70
CA LEU A 685 0.57 0.08 -25.67
C LEU A 685 0.05 1.50 -25.50
N ASP A 686 0.00 2.25 -26.61
CA ASP A 686 -0.75 3.49 -26.69
C ASP A 686 -2.03 3.24 -27.50
N PRO A 687 -3.22 3.24 -26.88
CA PRO A 687 -4.47 3.07 -27.59
C PRO A 687 -4.70 4.13 -28.68
N ALA A 688 -4.13 5.34 -28.55
CA ALA A 688 -4.25 6.40 -29.55
C ALA A 688 -3.35 6.14 -30.77
N ASP A 689 -2.28 5.36 -30.62
CA ASP A 689 -1.32 5.00 -31.68
C ASP A 689 -1.12 3.48 -31.77
N ILE A 690 -2.22 2.75 -31.97
CA ILE A 690 -2.21 1.27 -32.06
C ILE A 690 -1.34 0.73 -33.21
N ASN A 691 -1.00 1.57 -34.19
CA ASN A 691 -0.20 1.23 -35.37
C ASN A 691 1.28 1.62 -35.23
N SER A 692 1.71 2.04 -34.04
CA SER A 692 3.12 2.27 -33.72
C SER A 692 3.99 1.05 -34.07
N PRO A 693 5.24 1.24 -34.55
CA PRO A 693 6.18 0.13 -34.78
C PRO A 693 6.41 -0.71 -33.50
N TYR A 694 6.40 -0.06 -32.33
CA TYR A 694 6.55 -0.73 -31.03
C TYR A 694 5.42 -1.69 -30.69
N THR A 695 4.24 -1.52 -31.29
CA THR A 695 3.12 -2.44 -31.06
C THR A 695 3.38 -3.81 -31.67
N GLU A 696 4.12 -3.91 -32.80
CA GLU A 696 4.51 -5.21 -33.36
C GLU A 696 5.52 -5.94 -32.46
N GLU A 697 6.49 -5.20 -31.94
CA GLU A 697 7.52 -5.74 -31.05
C GLU A 697 6.91 -6.15 -29.70
N TYR A 698 5.91 -5.40 -29.25
CA TYR A 698 5.13 -5.75 -28.07
C TYR A 698 4.32 -7.03 -28.30
N LEU A 699 3.60 -7.11 -29.42
CA LEU A 699 2.81 -8.28 -29.81
C LEU A 699 3.67 -9.54 -29.93
N GLN A 700 4.85 -9.42 -30.56
CA GLN A 700 5.81 -10.52 -30.66
C GLN A 700 6.32 -10.94 -29.27
N SER A 701 6.62 -9.99 -28.38
CA SER A 701 7.07 -10.29 -27.02
C SER A 701 5.99 -11.04 -26.21
N CYS A 702 4.72 -10.68 -26.37
CA CYS A 702 3.59 -11.41 -25.78
C CYS A 702 3.47 -12.84 -26.35
N CYS A 703 3.66 -13.02 -27.66
CA CYS A 703 3.65 -14.34 -28.29
C CYS A 703 4.79 -15.22 -27.74
N ASP A 704 6.00 -14.68 -27.65
CA ASP A 704 7.17 -15.38 -27.14
C ASP A 704 6.97 -15.79 -25.68
N LEU A 705 6.47 -14.87 -24.85
CA LEU A 705 6.13 -15.12 -23.44
C LEU A 705 5.22 -16.33 -23.30
N VAL A 706 4.08 -16.33 -24.00
CA VAL A 706 3.07 -17.39 -23.94
C VAL A 706 3.63 -18.71 -24.47
N GLY A 707 4.33 -18.68 -25.61
CA GLY A 707 4.92 -19.87 -26.21
C GLY A 707 5.97 -20.52 -25.31
N ILE A 708 6.83 -19.72 -24.69
CA ILE A 708 7.84 -20.19 -23.73
C ILE A 708 7.17 -20.75 -22.47
N PHE A 709 6.18 -20.04 -21.92
CA PHE A 709 5.44 -20.51 -20.74
C PHE A 709 4.78 -21.86 -21.00
N ARG A 710 4.14 -22.02 -22.17
CA ARG A 710 3.55 -23.30 -22.60
C ARG A 710 4.59 -24.40 -22.74
N ALA A 711 5.79 -24.10 -23.24
CA ALA A 711 6.87 -25.07 -23.35
C ALA A 711 7.36 -25.52 -21.96
N LEU A 712 7.51 -24.59 -21.01
CA LEU A 712 7.85 -24.89 -19.62
C LEU A 712 6.76 -25.72 -18.93
N GLN A 713 5.48 -25.40 -19.16
CA GLN A 713 4.34 -26.14 -18.63
C GLN A 713 4.32 -27.60 -19.16
N LYS A 714 4.57 -27.80 -20.47
CA LYS A 714 4.64 -29.14 -21.09
C LYS A 714 5.76 -30.00 -20.49
N LYS A 715 6.87 -29.36 -20.08
CA LYS A 715 7.99 -30.04 -19.40
C LYS A 715 7.74 -30.30 -17.90
N ARG A 716 6.58 -29.89 -17.36
CA ARG A 716 6.26 -29.94 -15.91
C ARG A 716 7.29 -29.22 -15.04
N GLN A 717 7.93 -28.19 -15.61
CA GLN A 717 9.09 -27.51 -15.03
C GLN A 717 8.74 -26.24 -14.25
N ILE A 718 7.45 -25.89 -14.13
CA ILE A 718 7.01 -24.67 -13.43
C ILE A 718 6.37 -25.02 -12.08
N PRO A 719 6.99 -24.62 -10.96
CA PRO A 719 6.29 -24.31 -9.71
C PRO A 719 5.23 -23.24 -9.96
N LYS A 720 3.97 -23.55 -9.67
CA LYS A 720 2.80 -22.68 -9.93
C LYS A 720 2.93 -21.37 -9.14
N HIS A 721 3.30 -20.27 -9.82
CA HIS A 721 3.23 -18.92 -9.27
C HIS A 721 1.95 -18.27 -9.75
N TRP A 722 1.07 -17.88 -8.82
CA TRP A 722 -0.19 -17.20 -9.13
C TRP A 722 0.04 -15.93 -9.96
N ILE A 723 1.13 -15.21 -9.66
CA ILE A 723 1.52 -13.99 -10.36
C ILE A 723 1.95 -14.23 -11.81
N ASP A 724 2.65 -15.34 -12.11
CA ASP A 724 3.04 -15.66 -13.50
C ASP A 724 1.81 -16.05 -14.34
N MET A 725 0.82 -16.72 -13.73
CA MET A 725 -0.46 -16.98 -14.36
C MET A 725 -1.15 -15.65 -14.69
N LEU A 726 -1.29 -14.75 -13.72
CA LEU A 726 -1.90 -13.44 -13.92
C LEU A 726 -1.19 -12.62 -15.02
N PHE A 727 0.15 -12.60 -15.03
CA PHE A 727 0.93 -11.91 -16.06
C PHE A 727 0.69 -12.52 -17.45
N THR A 728 0.58 -13.85 -17.53
CA THR A 728 0.29 -14.56 -18.79
C THR A 728 -1.14 -14.28 -19.29
N PHE A 729 -2.12 -14.20 -18.38
CA PHE A 729 -3.48 -13.75 -18.70
C PHE A 729 -3.47 -12.36 -19.33
N GLN A 730 -2.79 -11.41 -18.67
CA GLN A 730 -2.69 -10.03 -19.11
C GLN A 730 -2.06 -9.91 -20.50
N ALA A 731 -1.02 -10.68 -20.78
CA ALA A 731 -0.43 -10.77 -22.13
C ALA A 731 -1.43 -11.33 -23.16
N GLY A 732 -2.21 -12.35 -22.79
CA GLY A 732 -3.30 -12.90 -23.61
C GLY A 732 -4.35 -11.86 -23.98
N VAL A 733 -4.88 -11.15 -22.99
CA VAL A 733 -5.86 -10.06 -23.20
C VAL A 733 -5.27 -8.97 -24.08
N THR A 734 -4.02 -8.57 -23.85
CA THR A 734 -3.34 -7.53 -24.63
C THR A 734 -3.23 -7.92 -26.11
N MET A 735 -2.84 -9.15 -26.42
CA MET A 735 -2.77 -9.62 -27.81
C MET A 735 -4.15 -9.55 -28.49
N ILE A 736 -5.19 -10.02 -27.80
CA ILE A 736 -6.56 -10.02 -28.33
C ILE A 736 -7.06 -8.59 -28.51
N TYR A 737 -6.79 -7.69 -27.56
CA TYR A 737 -7.16 -6.29 -27.63
C TYR A 737 -6.50 -5.58 -28.82
N ILE A 738 -5.22 -5.85 -29.11
CA ILE A 738 -4.56 -5.30 -30.30
C ILE A 738 -5.27 -5.75 -31.59
N LEU A 739 -5.66 -7.03 -31.69
CA LEU A 739 -6.42 -7.53 -32.84
C LEU A 739 -7.81 -6.86 -32.95
N TYR A 740 -8.50 -6.74 -31.81
CA TYR A 740 -9.79 -6.06 -31.71
C TYR A 740 -9.71 -4.62 -32.24
N ARG A 741 -8.73 -3.84 -31.76
CA ARG A 741 -8.54 -2.43 -32.14
C ARG A 741 -8.05 -2.23 -33.57
N ARG A 742 -7.16 -3.11 -34.06
CA ARG A 742 -6.58 -2.98 -35.40
C ARG A 742 -7.47 -3.48 -36.52
N ALA A 743 -8.54 -4.21 -36.22
CA ALA A 743 -9.51 -4.61 -37.23
C ALA A 743 -8.93 -5.48 -38.36
N VAL A 744 -7.82 -6.20 -38.12
CA VAL A 744 -7.12 -7.02 -39.12
C VAL A 744 -6.99 -8.47 -38.68
N PRO A 745 -6.99 -9.45 -39.61
CA PRO A 745 -6.71 -10.84 -39.28
C PRO A 745 -5.34 -10.97 -38.62
N GLY A 746 -5.30 -11.70 -37.50
CA GLY A 746 -4.08 -11.92 -36.74
C GLY A 746 -3.01 -12.63 -37.55
N PRO A 747 -1.73 -12.25 -37.41
CA PRO A 747 -0.60 -13.06 -37.88
C PRO A 747 -0.68 -14.50 -37.31
N LYS A 748 -0.25 -15.50 -38.09
CA LYS A 748 -0.36 -16.93 -37.71
C LYS A 748 0.30 -17.28 -36.37
N ASN A 749 1.36 -16.56 -35.99
CA ASN A 749 2.04 -16.69 -34.70
C ASN A 749 1.15 -16.23 -33.54
N VAL A 750 0.36 -15.17 -33.72
CA VAL A 750 -0.58 -14.65 -32.71
C VAL A 750 -1.73 -15.63 -32.49
N ASP A 751 -2.32 -16.18 -33.55
CA ASP A 751 -3.37 -17.22 -33.44
C ASP A 751 -2.88 -18.49 -32.73
N ARG A 752 -1.60 -18.82 -32.92
CA ARG A 752 -0.97 -19.92 -32.19
C ARG A 752 -0.83 -19.57 -30.71
N ALA A 753 -0.32 -18.38 -30.39
CA ALA A 753 -0.15 -17.90 -29.03
C ALA A 753 -1.50 -17.82 -28.28
N ILE A 754 -2.56 -17.29 -28.91
CA ILE A 754 -3.92 -17.25 -28.33
C ILE A 754 -4.40 -18.65 -27.96
N ARG A 755 -4.24 -19.64 -28.87
CA ARG A 755 -4.60 -21.03 -28.56
C ARG A 755 -3.75 -21.63 -27.44
N ASP A 756 -2.47 -21.31 -27.41
CA ASP A 756 -1.56 -21.80 -26.37
C ASP A 756 -1.93 -21.21 -25.00
N VAL A 757 -2.23 -19.90 -24.89
CA VAL A 757 -2.66 -19.29 -23.62
C VAL A 757 -4.01 -19.84 -23.17
N THR A 758 -5.01 -19.93 -24.03
CA THR A 758 -6.31 -20.56 -23.71
C THR A 758 -6.13 -21.99 -23.19
N SER A 759 -5.31 -22.80 -23.87
CA SER A 759 -5.01 -24.17 -23.43
C SER A 759 -4.30 -24.23 -22.08
N THR A 760 -3.44 -23.25 -21.79
CA THR A 760 -2.76 -23.12 -20.50
C THR A 760 -3.76 -22.81 -19.38
N PHE A 761 -4.73 -21.93 -19.63
CA PHE A 761 -5.76 -21.55 -18.65
C PHE A 761 -6.78 -22.65 -18.40
N ALA A 762 -7.14 -23.44 -19.40
CA ALA A 762 -7.95 -24.65 -19.20
C ALA A 762 -7.30 -25.62 -18.18
N ILE A 763 -5.97 -25.77 -18.23
CA ILE A 763 -5.22 -26.61 -17.26
C ILE A 763 -5.18 -25.97 -15.87
N PHE A 764 -5.09 -24.64 -15.77
CA PHE A 764 -5.14 -23.97 -14.47
C PHE A 764 -6.50 -24.10 -13.81
N ALA A 765 -7.57 -23.94 -14.59
CA ALA A 765 -8.94 -24.00 -14.11
C ALA A 765 -9.36 -25.42 -13.68
N ASP A 766 -8.87 -26.46 -14.34
CA ASP A 766 -9.03 -27.86 -13.89
C ASP A 766 -8.43 -28.10 -12.48
N ARG A 767 -7.47 -27.25 -12.07
CA ARG A 767 -6.71 -27.40 -10.83
C ARG A 767 -7.13 -26.43 -9.73
N SER A 768 -7.80 -25.33 -10.09
CA SER A 768 -8.20 -24.25 -9.18
C SER A 768 -9.43 -23.55 -9.73
N GLY A 769 -10.50 -23.49 -8.93
CA GLY A 769 -11.70 -22.72 -9.27
C GLY A 769 -11.44 -21.21 -9.35
N MET A 770 -10.39 -20.70 -8.70
CA MET A 770 -10.02 -19.27 -8.79
C MET A 770 -9.49 -18.90 -10.18
N ALA A 771 -9.06 -19.88 -10.98
CA ALA A 771 -8.63 -19.66 -12.36
C ALA A 771 -9.78 -19.72 -13.39
N ASP A 772 -10.99 -20.15 -12.99
CA ASP A 772 -12.15 -20.27 -13.88
C ASP A 772 -12.48 -18.94 -14.56
N ILE A 773 -12.57 -17.86 -13.78
CA ILE A 773 -12.93 -16.52 -14.29
C ILE A 773 -11.96 -16.03 -15.38
N TYR A 774 -10.67 -16.36 -15.25
CA TYR A 774 -9.64 -15.95 -16.21
C TYR A 774 -9.67 -16.82 -17.47
N ARG A 775 -9.92 -18.13 -17.33
CA ARG A 775 -10.14 -19.05 -18.46
C ARG A 775 -11.35 -18.60 -19.26
N ASP A 776 -12.49 -18.43 -18.59
CA ASP A 776 -13.76 -18.10 -19.24
C ASP A 776 -13.66 -16.77 -19.99
N CYS A 777 -13.02 -15.78 -19.37
CA CYS A 777 -12.78 -14.50 -20.02
C CYS A 777 -11.93 -14.64 -21.29
N LEU A 778 -10.82 -15.39 -21.23
CA LEU A 778 -9.99 -15.64 -22.41
C LEU A 778 -10.72 -16.44 -23.48
N ASP A 779 -11.55 -17.42 -23.11
CA ASP A 779 -12.31 -18.24 -24.04
C ASP A 779 -13.32 -17.41 -24.83
N VAL A 780 -14.09 -16.56 -24.14
CA VAL A 780 -15.04 -15.64 -24.76
C VAL A 780 -14.29 -14.67 -25.68
N LEU A 781 -13.27 -13.97 -25.17
CA LEU A 781 -12.47 -13.02 -25.95
C LEU A 781 -11.84 -13.65 -27.19
N ALA A 782 -11.21 -14.83 -27.05
CA ALA A 782 -10.58 -15.53 -28.16
C ALA A 782 -11.62 -16.00 -29.18
N SER A 783 -12.79 -16.46 -28.74
CA SER A 783 -13.84 -16.92 -29.64
C SER A 783 -14.45 -15.79 -30.46
N CYS A 784 -14.70 -14.63 -29.86
CA CYS A 784 -15.35 -13.49 -30.50
C CYS A 784 -14.38 -12.70 -31.39
N VAL A 785 -13.17 -12.41 -30.89
CA VAL A 785 -12.24 -11.50 -31.58
C VAL A 785 -11.34 -12.24 -32.59
N SER A 786 -10.84 -13.43 -32.26
CA SER A 786 -9.94 -14.18 -33.16
C SER A 786 -10.68 -14.81 -34.35
N ARG A 787 -12.01 -14.98 -34.27
CA ARG A 787 -12.83 -15.59 -35.34
C ARG A 787 -13.67 -14.60 -36.14
N SER A 788 -13.77 -13.34 -35.72
CA SER A 788 -14.61 -12.36 -36.42
C SER A 788 -14.02 -11.96 -37.78
N CYS A 789 -14.84 -12.03 -38.84
CA CYS A 789 -14.53 -11.46 -40.15
C CYS A 789 -14.88 -9.96 -40.26
N THR A 790 -15.46 -9.36 -39.21
CA THR A 790 -15.83 -7.94 -39.16
C THR A 790 -15.22 -7.20 -37.96
N PRO A 791 -14.46 -6.12 -38.20
CA PRO A 791 -13.81 -5.27 -37.20
C PRO A 791 -14.68 -4.76 -36.04
N GLY A 792 -14.14 -4.73 -34.81
CA GLY A 792 -14.69 -3.95 -33.69
C GLY A 792 -16.06 -4.39 -33.15
N THR A 793 -16.67 -5.43 -33.72
CA THR A 793 -18.00 -5.91 -33.33
C THR A 793 -17.89 -7.19 -32.52
N ILE A 794 -17.92 -7.06 -31.20
CA ILE A 794 -18.30 -8.13 -30.27
C ILE A 794 -19.84 -8.08 -30.17
N ASP A 795 -20.52 -9.21 -30.26
CA ASP A 795 -21.99 -9.28 -30.12
C ASP A 795 -22.43 -8.95 -28.68
N GLU A 796 -23.70 -8.51 -28.54
CA GLU A 796 -24.22 -7.99 -27.27
C GLU A 796 -24.16 -9.03 -26.13
N ASP A 797 -24.44 -10.29 -26.43
CA ASP A 797 -24.42 -11.38 -25.44
C ASP A 797 -22.99 -11.61 -24.94
N SER A 798 -22.02 -11.70 -25.86
CA SER A 798 -20.60 -11.83 -25.51
C SER A 798 -20.06 -10.61 -24.76
N ARG A 799 -20.50 -9.38 -25.08
CA ARG A 799 -20.12 -8.18 -24.30
C ARG A 799 -20.64 -8.22 -22.87
N ARG A 800 -21.89 -8.65 -22.68
CA ARG A 800 -22.48 -8.79 -21.35
C ARG A 800 -21.73 -9.83 -20.51
N GLU A 801 -21.34 -10.94 -21.15
CA GLU A 801 -20.51 -11.96 -20.51
C GLU A 801 -19.11 -11.43 -20.14
N ILE A 802 -18.42 -10.75 -21.08
CA ILE A 802 -17.13 -10.10 -20.81
C ILE A 802 -17.26 -9.08 -19.67
N SER A 803 -18.32 -8.28 -19.64
CA SER A 803 -18.55 -7.29 -18.59
C SER A 803 -18.63 -7.93 -17.19
N GLY A 804 -19.37 -9.04 -17.06
CA GLY A 804 -19.51 -9.74 -15.77
C GLY A 804 -18.20 -10.39 -15.31
N LEU A 805 -17.43 -10.94 -16.25
CA LEU A 805 -16.11 -11.54 -15.97
C LEU A 805 -15.06 -10.46 -15.67
N ALA A 806 -15.06 -9.36 -16.42
CA ALA A 806 -14.15 -8.24 -16.25
C ALA A 806 -14.30 -7.61 -14.86
N GLN A 807 -15.54 -7.42 -14.39
CA GLN A 807 -15.78 -6.90 -13.04
C GLN A 807 -15.13 -7.79 -11.98
N GLN A 808 -15.35 -9.11 -12.04
CA GLN A 808 -14.77 -10.07 -11.09
C GLN A 808 -13.24 -10.10 -11.14
N ILE A 809 -12.66 -10.03 -12.35
CA ILE A 809 -11.19 -9.98 -12.53
C ILE A 809 -10.60 -8.68 -11.98
N ILE A 810 -11.27 -7.55 -12.18
CA ILE A 810 -10.85 -6.25 -11.64
C ILE A 810 -10.89 -6.27 -10.12
N GLU A 811 -11.97 -6.78 -9.53
CA GLU A 811 -12.11 -6.94 -8.06
C GLU A 811 -11.07 -7.90 -7.48
N SER A 812 -10.68 -8.94 -8.24
CA SER A 812 -9.65 -9.91 -7.86
C SER A 812 -8.22 -9.35 -7.95
N GLY A 813 -8.02 -8.20 -8.58
CA GLY A 813 -6.74 -7.50 -8.72
C GLY A 813 -6.00 -7.83 -10.01
N THR A 814 -6.06 -6.91 -10.98
CA THR A 814 -5.30 -6.94 -12.24
C THR A 814 -4.63 -5.58 -12.53
N SER A 815 -3.80 -5.48 -13.57
CA SER A 815 -3.17 -4.22 -13.94
C SER A 815 -4.19 -3.22 -14.50
N PRO A 816 -4.04 -1.90 -14.24
CA PRO A 816 -4.95 -0.87 -14.72
C PRO A 816 -5.12 -0.86 -16.25
N ASP A 817 -4.03 -1.12 -16.98
CA ASP A 817 -4.05 -1.16 -18.44
C ASP A 817 -4.95 -2.28 -18.96
N VAL A 818 -4.87 -3.47 -18.37
CA VAL A 818 -5.71 -4.62 -18.76
C VAL A 818 -7.15 -4.43 -18.31
N ALA A 819 -7.39 -3.84 -17.14
CA ALA A 819 -8.73 -3.46 -16.70
C ALA A 819 -9.40 -2.50 -17.70
N ALA A 820 -8.67 -1.51 -18.21
CA ALA A 820 -9.15 -0.60 -19.23
C ALA A 820 -9.44 -1.31 -20.57
N MET A 821 -8.55 -2.21 -21.02
CA MET A 821 -8.77 -3.00 -22.24
C MET A 821 -10.03 -3.87 -22.16
N LEU A 822 -10.23 -4.57 -21.03
CA LEU A 822 -11.42 -5.40 -20.79
C LEU A 822 -12.69 -4.54 -20.75
N SER A 823 -12.62 -3.39 -20.07
CA SER A 823 -13.74 -2.45 -19.98
C SER A 823 -14.15 -1.94 -21.36
N GLU A 824 -13.18 -1.53 -22.19
CA GLU A 824 -13.44 -1.06 -23.56
C GLU A 824 -14.06 -2.15 -24.44
N MET A 825 -13.55 -3.39 -24.39
CA MET A 825 -14.12 -4.51 -25.15
C MET A 825 -15.52 -4.93 -24.66
N SER A 826 -15.92 -4.53 -23.44
CA SER A 826 -17.24 -4.80 -22.88
C SER A 826 -18.28 -3.71 -23.15
N GLN A 827 -17.87 -2.51 -23.59
CA GLN A 827 -18.75 -1.35 -23.82
C GLN A 827 -19.32 -1.32 -25.26
N ASP A 828 -20.47 -0.65 -25.42
CA ASP A 828 -21.14 -0.49 -26.72
C ASP A 828 -20.47 0.67 -27.52
N PRO A 829 -20.14 0.50 -28.82
CA PRO A 829 -19.53 1.56 -29.63
C PRO A 829 -20.33 2.87 -29.75
N GLY A 830 -21.54 2.94 -29.19
CA GLY A 830 -22.44 4.11 -29.22
C GLY A 830 -22.38 5.03 -28.00
N ASP A 831 -21.66 4.68 -26.93
CA ASP A 831 -21.63 5.45 -25.67
C ASP A 831 -20.30 6.20 -25.42
N GLY A 832 -19.66 6.66 -26.51
CA GLY A 832 -18.43 7.48 -26.47
C GLY A 832 -18.68 8.98 -26.44
#